data_AF-A0A2T3Y2A0-F1
#
_entry.id   AF-A0A2T3Y2A0-F1
#
_cell.length_a   1.000
_cell.length_b   1.000
_cell.length_c   1.000
_cell.angle_alpha   90.00
_cell.angle_beta   90.00
_cell.angle_gamma   90.00
#
_symmetry.space_group_name_H-M   'P 1'
#
loop_
_entity.id
_entity.type
_entity.pdbx_description
1 polymer ?
#
loop_
_entity_poly.entity_id
_entity_poly.type
_entity_poly.pdbx_seq_one_letter_code
_entity_poly.pdbx_strand_id
1 'polypeptide(L)'
;MRKQSGGKPPSRLPFPVVGLGASAGGIEALKVFLEALPARSGAAFVVVLHLSPEHSSNLSAVLQPLTEMPVSQVTETVTIEPNHVYVIAPALAMTMSDDELHVEKKEVTDVSAASIDLFFRSLAAAHRERAVGIVLSGAGSDGSVGITRIKELGGITVAQAPAEAEHSSMPHAAIATGMIDFTLPASEMPQRLLDFWKNAKQIRLPAEPEGADEDTETNRAFSESNERALREIMIILRTRTAHDFRHYKRATVLRRIERRLQVNGFTDLQQYRDYLHVHPEETAALLQDMLISVTNFFRDKEAYEALRKEVLPIVFRNRTAEEPVRVWAAGCATGEEAYSIAMLLQEASAQTSEHVPFQVFATDIDERAINIARDGLYPESIAADVDATRMKQFFSKEGAHFRIKKELRERVLFALHNVLSDPPFSRLDLVCCRNLLIYLDREAQIDILRTFHFALRPGGHLFLGTSEAADTVGGLFAVVDKKARIFRANVAVRTDTPLPIAASGAHGVRPTLSVLQPPGKRKFSFGDLHQRLVEQYAPPSVLVNRESEIVHLSDRAGRFLHYAGGEPSHNILAAVRPELRLELRTAIYQALQTQRSVEARRVRMDREGRSFFVNMIARPVHDDEANADFILVLFDEVEDSMVGSNGGQADDQRDPIIAQLERELQRTKEQLQATIEQSETSTEELKASNEELQAINEELRSATEELETSKEELQSINEELTTVNAELKAKVEETSKINDDLQNLITANDIGTIFVDRNMRIKRFTPRATDVFSIISSDVGRSLLDITHRLEYDRLADDAAEAFDSLRLIERELKSTDGRWYLARFLPYRTTEDRIDGAVLSFVDITSRRAAEEQLREAGQAGLDEVERRRDEFLAVVSHELKHPLNLISASAELIARAPDARQNGAIARAANTIRRTVMGQAQIIDDLLDMSRLRTGKLSITRSAVDLKEVVQRISHTVQEEAQRNNIDFRLSLPDEPVAINADLTRIEQIVWNLVSNAMKFTDANGKISVELTLDEHAARLSVSDTGIGIDAGMLPQIFNMFQQGRTNTAAKRGGLGIGLSLVKELVAVHGGRVDAHSDGLGLGATFTVELPRIVGAATDAGGAAYPSTFLNGADILLVDDDTETVETFKLLLEMEGASVAVATNGEQALEMLDSTPPSLILSDLGMPGMSGFEFIEAVRRRPELAHIKAVALSGFGRQGDVEDALHAGFDAHLTKPVMLDALLSTIARLRAR
;
A
#
# COMPACT_ATOMS: atom_id res chain seq x y z
N MET A 1 -8.52 33.71 44.71
CA MET A 1 -8.76 32.24 44.85
C MET A 1 -8.29 31.58 43.56
N ARG A 2 -7.13 30.91 43.60
CA ARG A 2 -6.54 30.17 42.46
C ARG A 2 -7.29 28.84 42.29
N LYS A 3 -7.92 28.60 41.13
CA LYS A 3 -8.55 27.33 40.79
C LYS A 3 -7.53 26.41 40.12
N GLN A 4 -7.44 25.20 40.65
CA GLN A 4 -6.58 24.10 40.24
C GLN A 4 -6.95 23.59 38.84
N SER A 5 -6.07 23.80 37.87
CA SER A 5 -6.02 23.03 36.63
C SER A 5 -5.25 21.73 36.90
N GLY A 6 -5.97 20.61 36.98
CA GLY A 6 -5.42 19.30 37.32
C GLY A 6 -4.67 18.66 36.16
N GLY A 7 -3.42 19.06 35.97
CA GLY A 7 -2.36 18.21 35.43
C GLY A 7 -1.19 18.32 36.40
N LYS A 8 -0.86 17.24 37.13
CA LYS A 8 0.33 17.26 38.00
C LYS A 8 1.57 17.56 37.13
N PRO A 9 2.45 18.48 37.54
CA PRO A 9 3.70 18.72 36.84
C PRO A 9 4.58 17.45 36.90
N PRO A 10 5.42 17.18 35.89
CA PRO A 10 6.35 16.04 35.91
C PRO A 10 7.31 16.10 37.11
N SER A 11 7.77 14.92 37.53
CA SER A 11 8.69 14.74 38.67
C SER A 11 9.93 15.63 38.59
N ARG A 12 10.35 16.19 39.73
CA ARG A 12 11.51 17.11 39.85
C ARG A 12 12.84 16.39 40.11
N LEU A 13 12.88 15.06 40.15
CA LEU A 13 14.09 14.32 40.51
C LEU A 13 15.22 14.52 39.48
N PRO A 14 16.43 14.91 39.89
CA PRO A 14 17.55 15.19 38.97
C PRO A 14 18.30 13.92 38.50
N PHE A 15 17.75 12.73 38.74
CA PHE A 15 18.37 11.43 38.45
C PHE A 15 17.36 10.43 37.83
N PRO A 16 17.82 9.41 37.08
CA PRO A 16 16.95 8.43 36.46
C PRO A 16 16.53 7.34 37.45
N VAL A 17 15.36 6.76 37.20
CA VAL A 17 14.82 5.64 38.00
C VAL A 17 14.73 4.41 37.10
N VAL A 18 15.42 3.34 37.52
CA VAL A 18 15.55 2.08 36.78
C VAL A 18 14.66 1.02 37.43
N GLY A 19 13.61 0.60 36.74
CA GLY A 19 12.79 -0.54 37.11
C GLY A 19 13.35 -1.85 36.57
N LEU A 20 13.67 -2.79 37.46
CA LEU A 20 14.15 -4.14 37.14
C LEU A 20 13.02 -5.13 37.38
N GLY A 21 12.50 -5.72 36.31
CA GLY A 21 11.46 -6.75 36.34
C GLY A 21 12.04 -8.14 36.10
N ALA A 22 11.76 -9.09 36.98
CA ALA A 22 12.13 -10.50 36.77
C ALA A 22 11.18 -11.48 37.47
N SER A 23 11.27 -12.77 37.15
CA SER A 23 10.45 -13.83 37.77
C SER A 23 11.29 -15.07 38.07
N ALA A 24 10.86 -16.27 37.65
CA ALA A 24 11.59 -17.52 37.82
C ALA A 24 13.02 -17.41 37.21
N GLY A 25 14.04 -17.74 38.01
CA GLY A 25 15.46 -17.58 37.62
C GLY A 25 15.97 -16.13 37.55
N GLY A 26 15.15 -15.13 37.88
CA GLY A 26 15.53 -13.72 37.82
C GLY A 26 16.56 -13.29 38.87
N ILE A 27 16.73 -14.07 39.95
CA ILE A 27 17.68 -13.74 41.03
C ILE A 27 19.12 -13.81 40.51
N GLU A 28 19.50 -14.85 39.76
CA GLU A 28 20.88 -14.96 39.23
C GLU A 28 21.21 -13.81 38.27
N ALA A 29 20.27 -13.45 37.39
CA ALA A 29 20.42 -12.29 36.51
C ALA A 29 20.60 -10.97 37.29
N LEU A 30 19.87 -10.79 38.41
CA LEU A 30 20.03 -9.64 39.29
C LEU A 30 21.40 -9.63 39.98
N LYS A 31 21.96 -10.79 40.35
CA LYS A 31 23.31 -10.85 40.94
C LYS A 31 24.35 -10.35 39.96
N VAL A 32 24.34 -10.90 38.74
CA VAL A 32 25.27 -10.50 37.66
C VAL A 32 25.14 -9.01 37.35
N PHE A 33 23.92 -8.49 37.29
CA PHE A 33 23.66 -7.07 37.06
C PHE A 33 24.21 -6.18 38.18
N LEU A 34 23.96 -6.52 39.44
CA LEU A 34 24.40 -5.70 40.59
C LEU A 34 25.90 -5.78 40.84
N GLU A 35 26.55 -6.93 40.60
CA GLU A 35 28.01 -7.08 40.71
C GLU A 35 28.77 -6.19 39.72
N ALA A 36 28.22 -6.01 38.51
CA ALA A 36 28.78 -5.14 37.49
C ALA A 36 28.44 -3.64 37.68
N LEU A 37 27.58 -3.30 38.65
CA LEU A 37 27.07 -1.94 38.85
C LEU A 37 27.92 -1.14 39.86
N PRO A 38 28.48 0.01 39.48
CA PRO A 38 29.26 0.86 40.39
C PRO A 38 28.40 1.47 41.51
N ALA A 39 28.98 1.60 42.71
CA ALA A 39 28.34 2.17 43.90
C ALA A 39 27.86 3.63 43.74
N ARG A 40 28.46 4.38 42.81
CA ARG A 40 28.10 5.77 42.48
C ARG A 40 27.58 5.88 41.05
N SER A 41 26.44 5.25 40.80
CA SER A 41 25.76 5.25 39.50
C SER A 41 25.01 6.56 39.21
N GLY A 42 24.59 7.27 40.26
CA GLY A 42 23.76 8.47 40.15
C GLY A 42 22.33 8.18 39.68
N ALA A 43 21.86 6.94 39.87
CA ALA A 43 20.52 6.45 39.52
C ALA A 43 19.90 5.70 40.71
N ALA A 44 18.57 5.56 40.73
CA ALA A 44 17.87 4.72 41.71
C ALA A 44 17.36 3.44 41.03
N PHE A 45 17.44 2.29 41.72
CA PHE A 45 17.06 0.99 41.17
C PHE A 45 15.90 0.40 41.96
N VAL A 46 14.85 -0.02 41.28
CA VAL A 46 13.66 -0.61 41.89
C VAL A 46 13.45 -2.00 41.31
N VAL A 47 13.61 -3.02 42.15
CA VAL A 47 13.51 -4.43 41.80
C VAL A 47 12.10 -4.93 42.12
N VAL A 48 11.37 -5.32 41.08
CA VAL A 48 10.05 -5.92 41.15
C VAL A 48 10.14 -7.36 40.68
N LEU A 49 9.83 -8.29 41.60
CA LEU A 49 9.87 -9.71 41.31
C LEU A 49 8.50 -10.36 41.52
N HIS A 50 8.15 -11.26 40.61
CA HIS A 50 7.01 -12.15 40.81
C HIS A 50 7.48 -13.36 41.64
N LEU A 51 7.31 -13.29 42.96
CA LEU A 51 7.60 -14.39 43.90
C LEU A 51 6.30 -15.02 44.44
N SER A 52 6.32 -16.34 44.67
CA SER A 52 5.22 -17.04 45.35
C SER A 52 5.01 -16.49 46.78
N PRO A 53 3.75 -16.25 47.22
CA PRO A 53 3.45 -15.76 48.57
C PRO A 53 4.00 -16.65 49.72
N GLU A 54 4.29 -17.92 49.43
CA GLU A 54 4.75 -18.91 50.40
C GLU A 54 6.25 -18.87 50.68
N HIS A 55 7.03 -18.09 49.92
CA HIS A 55 8.45 -17.87 50.18
C HIS A 55 8.67 -16.57 50.94
N SER A 56 9.04 -16.66 52.22
CA SER A 56 9.61 -15.56 53.00
C SER A 56 11.03 -15.24 52.49
N SER A 57 11.13 -14.70 51.28
CA SER A 57 12.41 -14.33 50.69
C SER A 57 12.89 -13.02 51.29
N ASN A 58 13.94 -13.09 52.11
CA ASN A 58 14.67 -11.91 52.61
C ASN A 58 15.63 -11.42 51.51
N LEU A 59 15.08 -11.05 50.36
CA LEU A 59 15.85 -10.78 49.15
C LEU A 59 16.79 -9.57 49.31
N SER A 60 16.42 -8.57 50.10
CA SER A 60 17.29 -7.47 50.47
C SER A 60 18.60 -7.97 51.11
N ALA A 61 18.54 -8.98 51.98
CA ALA A 61 19.72 -9.60 52.59
C ALA A 61 20.56 -10.43 51.61
N VAL A 62 19.96 -10.94 50.52
CA VAL A 62 20.66 -11.68 49.46
C VAL A 62 21.39 -10.75 48.50
N LEU A 63 20.81 -9.58 48.20
CA LEU A 63 21.38 -8.61 47.26
C LEU A 63 22.37 -7.65 47.92
N GLN A 64 22.23 -7.36 49.23
CA GLN A 64 23.12 -6.42 49.94
C GLN A 64 24.62 -6.75 49.86
N PRO A 65 25.08 -8.02 49.92
CA PRO A 65 26.50 -8.35 49.80
C PRO A 65 27.11 -8.07 48.41
N LEU A 66 26.27 -7.90 47.38
CA LEU A 66 26.69 -7.78 45.98
C LEU A 66 26.94 -6.33 45.54
N THR A 67 26.52 -5.36 46.36
CA THR A 67 26.67 -3.94 46.06
C THR A 67 26.95 -3.14 47.32
N GLU A 68 27.76 -2.09 47.21
CA GLU A 68 27.98 -1.13 48.29
C GLU A 68 26.80 -0.16 48.48
N MET A 69 25.85 -0.15 47.53
CA MET A 69 24.63 0.65 47.65
C MET A 69 23.70 0.05 48.73
N PRO A 70 22.99 0.89 49.50
CA PRO A 70 22.00 0.37 50.44
C PRO A 70 20.86 -0.36 49.69
N VAL A 71 20.50 -1.55 50.17
CA VAL A 71 19.39 -2.35 49.63
C VAL A 71 18.25 -2.37 50.65
N SER A 72 17.15 -1.68 50.34
CA SER A 72 15.98 -1.55 51.23
C SER A 72 14.77 -2.31 50.70
N GLN A 73 14.13 -3.10 51.57
CA GLN A 73 12.83 -3.71 51.27
C GLN A 73 11.70 -2.71 51.55
N VAL A 74 10.81 -2.50 50.60
CA VAL A 74 9.71 -1.53 50.68
C VAL A 74 8.45 -2.20 51.22
N THR A 75 8.04 -1.81 52.43
CA THR A 75 6.82 -2.29 53.10
C THR A 75 5.78 -1.20 53.33
N GLU A 76 6.19 0.06 53.23
CA GLU A 76 5.36 1.26 53.40
C GLU A 76 5.76 2.28 52.30
N THR A 77 5.04 3.40 52.20
CA THR A 77 5.40 4.47 51.25
C THR A 77 6.77 5.04 51.59
N VAL A 78 7.70 5.08 50.63
CA VAL A 78 9.08 5.55 50.82
C VAL A 78 9.51 6.48 49.68
N THR A 79 10.19 7.58 50.03
CA THR A 79 10.81 8.50 49.06
C THR A 79 12.09 7.89 48.46
N ILE A 80 12.27 8.05 47.14
CA ILE A 80 13.38 7.44 46.41
C ILE A 80 14.67 8.29 46.46
N GLU A 81 15.81 7.65 46.70
CA GLU A 81 17.14 8.28 46.78
C GLU A 81 18.09 7.75 45.68
N PRO A 82 19.06 8.58 45.20
CA PRO A 82 20.04 8.12 44.22
C PRO A 82 21.10 7.20 44.84
N ASN A 83 21.61 6.26 44.05
CA ASN A 83 22.55 5.20 44.48
C ASN A 83 21.95 4.24 45.52
N HIS A 84 20.66 3.92 45.36
CA HIS A 84 19.91 3.08 46.28
C HIS A 84 19.15 1.99 45.50
N VAL A 85 19.09 0.78 46.06
CA VAL A 85 18.33 -0.35 45.50
C VAL A 85 17.12 -0.63 46.38
N TYR A 86 15.92 -0.56 45.81
CA TYR A 86 14.64 -0.83 46.47
C TYR A 86 14.08 -2.15 45.99
N VAL A 87 13.55 -2.96 46.91
CA VAL A 87 13.00 -4.29 46.61
C VAL A 87 11.58 -4.39 47.12
N ILE A 88 10.65 -4.84 46.28
CA ILE A 88 9.24 -5.06 46.69
C ILE A 88 9.13 -6.19 47.73
N ALA A 89 8.30 -6.00 48.76
CA ALA A 89 7.99 -7.08 49.69
C ALA A 89 7.00 -8.10 49.08
N PRO A 90 7.06 -9.39 49.46
CA PRO A 90 6.13 -10.41 48.98
C PRO A 90 4.65 -10.02 49.22
N ALA A 91 3.78 -10.39 48.28
CA ALA A 91 2.33 -10.17 48.32
C ALA A 91 1.85 -8.69 48.32
N LEU A 92 2.75 -7.73 48.06
CA LEU A 92 2.39 -6.33 47.81
C LEU A 92 2.43 -6.01 46.31
N ALA A 93 1.63 -5.04 45.89
CA ALA A 93 1.75 -4.37 44.61
C ALA A 93 2.44 -3.03 44.81
N MET A 94 3.35 -2.65 43.90
CA MET A 94 4.12 -1.40 44.00
C MET A 94 3.78 -0.48 42.84
N THR A 95 3.58 0.79 43.13
CA THR A 95 3.38 1.86 42.15
C THR A 95 4.28 3.04 42.47
N MET A 96 4.60 3.84 41.46
CA MET A 96 5.37 5.08 41.58
C MET A 96 4.46 6.28 41.42
N SER A 97 4.58 7.27 42.32
CA SER A 97 3.99 8.59 42.14
C SER A 97 5.02 9.66 42.49
N ASP A 98 5.38 10.50 41.51
CA ASP A 98 6.28 11.64 41.66
C ASP A 98 7.70 11.29 42.16
N ASP A 99 7.93 11.26 43.47
CA ASP A 99 9.19 10.93 44.14
C ASP A 99 9.03 9.82 45.21
N GLU A 100 7.84 9.22 45.32
CA GLU A 100 7.50 8.20 46.31
C GLU A 100 7.10 6.86 45.68
N LEU A 101 7.60 5.77 46.26
CA LEU A 101 7.16 4.40 46.01
C LEU A 101 5.99 4.08 46.94
N HIS A 102 4.82 3.80 46.38
CA HIS A 102 3.63 3.36 47.11
C HIS A 102 3.47 1.85 47.04
N VAL A 103 2.99 1.25 48.12
CA VAL A 103 2.70 -0.18 48.18
C VAL A 103 1.29 -0.46 48.72
N GLU A 104 0.58 -1.38 48.08
CA GLU A 104 -0.78 -1.79 48.45
C GLU A 104 -0.87 -3.32 48.57
N LYS A 105 -1.78 -3.82 49.42
CA LYS A 105 -2.02 -5.26 49.56
C LYS A 105 -2.83 -5.78 48.37
N LYS A 106 -2.38 -6.89 47.77
CA LYS A 106 -3.07 -7.53 46.63
C LYS A 106 -4.39 -8.16 47.09
N GLU A 107 -5.54 -7.75 46.53
CA GLU A 107 -6.84 -8.40 46.78
C GLU A 107 -6.91 -9.77 46.07
N VAL A 108 -7.40 -10.80 46.76
CA VAL A 108 -7.34 -12.23 46.37
C VAL A 108 -8.20 -12.57 45.13
N THR A 109 -9.06 -11.65 44.68
CA THR A 109 -9.96 -11.84 43.54
C THR A 109 -9.37 -11.52 42.16
N ASP A 110 -8.21 -10.86 42.11
CA ASP A 110 -7.53 -10.54 40.84
C ASP A 110 -6.64 -11.72 40.40
N VAL A 111 -7.14 -12.49 39.44
CA VAL A 111 -6.40 -13.54 38.77
C VAL A 111 -5.14 -12.94 38.14
N SER A 112 -3.97 -13.25 38.72
CA SER A 112 -2.63 -13.01 38.14
C SER A 112 -2.36 -11.58 37.65
N ALA A 113 -2.58 -10.55 38.48
CA ALA A 113 -2.15 -9.19 38.11
C ALA A 113 -0.62 -9.13 37.96
N ALA A 114 -0.19 -8.80 36.75
CA ALA A 114 1.17 -8.56 36.26
C ALA A 114 1.83 -7.41 37.05
N SER A 115 2.56 -7.75 38.12
CA SER A 115 3.09 -6.76 39.08
C SER A 115 4.21 -5.91 38.47
N ILE A 116 4.95 -6.45 37.51
CA ILE A 116 6.00 -5.72 36.79
C ILE A 116 5.35 -4.70 35.84
N ASP A 117 4.34 -5.12 35.08
CA ASP A 117 3.60 -4.22 34.18
C ASP A 117 2.96 -3.03 34.92
N LEU A 118 2.35 -3.29 36.08
CA LEU A 118 1.75 -2.24 36.92
C LEU A 118 2.80 -1.20 37.33
N PHE A 119 3.95 -1.65 37.83
CA PHE A 119 5.01 -0.77 38.27
C PHE A 119 5.57 0.03 37.08
N PHE A 120 5.92 -0.63 35.97
CA PHE A 120 6.44 0.04 34.77
C PHE A 120 5.49 1.09 34.20
N ARG A 121 4.17 0.85 34.21
CA ARG A 121 3.17 1.86 33.80
C ARG A 121 3.23 3.11 34.68
N SER A 122 3.31 2.92 36.00
CA SER A 122 3.40 4.03 36.96
C SER A 122 4.75 4.78 36.90
N LEU A 123 5.85 4.04 36.72
CA LEU A 123 7.20 4.57 36.53
C LEU A 123 7.27 5.45 35.28
N ALA A 124 6.73 4.97 34.17
CA ALA A 124 6.65 5.73 32.92
C ALA A 124 5.85 7.03 33.11
N ALA A 125 4.70 6.97 33.79
CA ALA A 125 3.85 8.13 34.03
C ALA A 125 4.53 9.19 34.90
N ALA A 126 5.28 8.77 35.93
CA ALA A 126 5.96 9.65 36.87
C ALA A 126 7.23 10.29 36.29
N HIS A 127 8.09 9.49 35.64
CA HIS A 127 9.45 9.91 35.28
C HIS A 127 9.72 10.05 33.79
N ARG A 128 8.81 9.60 32.91
CA ARG A 128 8.86 9.88 31.47
C ARG A 128 10.21 9.52 30.83
N GLU A 129 10.93 10.47 30.23
CA GLU A 129 12.24 10.27 29.60
C GLU A 129 13.35 9.81 30.56
N ARG A 130 13.13 9.94 31.88
CA ARG A 130 14.06 9.46 32.92
C ARG A 130 13.70 8.08 33.46
N ALA A 131 12.63 7.48 32.97
CA ALA A 131 12.25 6.11 33.30
C ALA A 131 13.07 5.13 32.46
N VAL A 132 13.63 4.11 33.12
CA VAL A 132 14.27 2.98 32.45
C VAL A 132 13.58 1.69 32.88
N GLY A 133 13.14 0.88 31.92
CA GLY A 133 12.56 -0.45 32.15
C GLY A 133 13.52 -1.54 31.71
N ILE A 134 13.87 -2.45 32.62
CA ILE A 134 14.75 -3.58 32.34
C ILE A 134 14.01 -4.88 32.64
N VAL A 135 13.87 -5.73 31.63
CA VAL A 135 13.31 -7.09 31.80
C VAL A 135 14.43 -8.12 31.78
N LEU A 136 14.52 -8.86 32.87
CA LEU A 136 15.48 -9.93 33.10
C LEU A 136 14.80 -11.30 33.00
N SER A 137 15.57 -12.37 33.21
CA SER A 137 15.11 -13.76 33.20
C SER A 137 13.81 -13.97 34.00
N GLY A 138 12.86 -14.66 33.39
CA GLY A 138 11.55 -14.89 33.97
C GLY A 138 10.63 -15.77 33.13
N ALA A 139 9.65 -16.38 33.80
CA ALA A 139 8.55 -17.11 33.17
C ALA A 139 7.38 -16.17 32.84
N GLY A 140 6.74 -16.36 31.68
CA GLY A 140 5.54 -15.59 31.28
C GLY A 140 5.87 -14.32 30.51
N SER A 141 4.94 -13.35 30.49
CA SER A 141 5.04 -12.10 29.70
C SER A 141 4.93 -10.82 30.55
N ASP A 142 4.95 -10.93 31.87
CA ASP A 142 4.84 -9.80 32.83
C ASP A 142 6.04 -8.84 32.65
N GLY A 143 5.76 -7.57 32.36
CA GLY A 143 6.75 -6.53 32.04
C GLY A 143 6.71 -6.07 30.58
N SER A 144 6.14 -6.87 29.67
CA SER A 144 6.07 -6.55 28.24
C SER A 144 5.17 -5.35 27.97
N VAL A 145 4.00 -5.28 28.62
CA VAL A 145 3.05 -4.17 28.42
C VAL A 145 3.56 -2.89 29.10
N GLY A 146 4.21 -3.04 30.24
CA GLY A 146 4.86 -1.95 30.97
C GLY A 146 5.99 -1.31 30.18
N ILE A 147 6.85 -2.10 29.53
CA ILE A 147 7.91 -1.62 28.63
C ILE A 147 7.33 -0.75 27.54
N THR A 148 6.23 -1.18 26.93
CA THR A 148 5.57 -0.41 25.89
C THR A 148 5.14 0.97 26.39
N ARG A 149 4.67 1.07 27.64
CA ARG A 149 4.31 2.35 28.27
C ARG A 149 5.53 3.22 28.59
N ILE A 150 6.64 2.61 29.03
CA ILE A 150 7.93 3.32 29.23
C ILE A 150 8.39 3.91 27.91
N LYS A 151 8.36 3.11 26.83
CA LYS A 151 8.71 3.55 25.48
C LYS A 151 7.80 4.68 24.98
N GLU A 152 6.49 4.59 25.21
CA GLU A 152 5.52 5.63 24.80
C GLU A 152 5.84 7.00 25.43
N LEU A 153 6.22 7.00 26.70
CA LEU A 153 6.58 8.21 27.45
C LEU A 153 8.08 8.56 27.31
N GLY A 154 8.77 7.99 26.32
CA GLY A 154 10.13 8.36 25.93
C GLY A 154 11.23 7.83 26.84
N GLY A 155 10.94 6.88 27.71
CA GLY A 155 11.93 6.20 28.54
C GLY A 155 12.72 5.13 27.76
N ILE A 156 13.79 4.63 28.38
CA ILE A 156 14.70 3.62 27.80
C ILE A 156 14.27 2.22 28.22
N THR A 157 14.38 1.27 27.32
CA THR A 157 13.93 -0.10 27.52
C THR A 157 15.02 -1.10 27.17
N VAL A 158 15.27 -2.06 28.06
CA VAL A 158 16.34 -3.04 27.91
C VAL A 158 15.80 -4.42 28.24
N ALA A 159 16.17 -5.43 27.45
CA ALA A 159 15.90 -6.83 27.76
C ALA A 159 17.20 -7.63 27.89
N GLN A 160 17.20 -8.61 28.78
CA GLN A 160 18.27 -9.60 28.84
C GLN A 160 18.34 -10.42 27.57
N ALA A 161 19.55 -10.65 27.07
CA ALA A 161 19.80 -11.56 25.97
C ALA A 161 19.15 -12.93 26.27
N PRO A 162 18.18 -13.38 25.46
CA PRO A 162 17.42 -14.59 25.79
C PRO A 162 18.27 -15.86 25.88
N ALA A 163 19.45 -15.87 25.26
CA ALA A 163 20.41 -16.97 25.32
C ALA A 163 21.11 -17.12 26.69
N GLU A 164 21.18 -16.07 27.50
CA GLU A 164 21.78 -16.06 28.85
C GLU A 164 20.72 -16.18 29.96
N ALA A 165 19.45 -15.96 29.61
CA ALA A 165 18.36 -16.04 30.57
C ALA A 165 18.05 -17.50 30.95
N GLU A 166 18.05 -17.81 32.24
CA GLU A 166 17.65 -19.13 32.77
C GLU A 166 16.21 -19.48 32.31
N HIS A 167 15.34 -18.47 32.32
CA HIS A 167 13.99 -18.53 31.75
C HIS A 167 13.84 -17.41 30.72
N SER A 168 13.89 -17.78 29.45
CA SER A 168 13.93 -16.84 28.33
C SER A 168 12.56 -16.36 27.87
N SER A 169 11.45 -16.90 28.37
CA SER A 169 10.10 -16.54 27.90
C SER A 169 9.75 -15.07 28.14
N MET A 170 10.13 -14.51 29.29
CA MET A 170 9.82 -13.12 29.63
C MET A 170 10.67 -12.12 28.82
N PRO A 171 12.00 -12.31 28.68
CA PRO A 171 12.78 -11.52 27.72
C PRO A 171 12.32 -11.65 26.26
N HIS A 172 11.95 -12.86 25.80
CA HIS A 172 11.41 -13.03 24.44
C HIS A 172 10.09 -12.28 24.25
N ALA A 173 9.18 -12.31 25.23
CA ALA A 173 7.92 -11.59 25.17
C ALA A 173 8.15 -10.07 25.12
N ALA A 174 9.09 -9.56 25.91
CA ALA A 174 9.47 -8.16 25.89
C ALA A 174 10.07 -7.75 24.53
N ILE A 175 10.99 -8.56 23.96
CA ILE A 175 11.59 -8.29 22.65
C ILE A 175 10.56 -8.36 21.52
N ALA A 176 9.62 -9.30 21.60
CA ALA A 176 8.55 -9.47 20.60
C ALA A 176 7.61 -8.25 20.50
N THR A 177 7.57 -7.38 21.52
CA THR A 177 6.84 -6.11 21.43
C THR A 177 7.44 -5.15 20.38
N GLY A 178 8.69 -5.37 19.95
CA GLY A 178 9.42 -4.43 19.10
C GLY A 178 9.78 -3.11 19.80
N MET A 179 9.54 -3.03 21.12
CA MET A 179 9.72 -1.83 21.92
C MET A 179 10.98 -1.85 22.78
N ILE A 180 11.82 -2.89 22.66
CA ILE A 180 13.12 -2.97 23.35
C ILE A 180 14.17 -2.19 22.57
N ASP A 181 14.81 -1.22 23.22
CA ASP A 181 15.91 -0.45 22.61
C ASP A 181 17.20 -1.31 22.52
N PHE A 182 17.48 -2.10 23.56
CA PHE A 182 18.70 -2.93 23.62
C PHE A 182 18.45 -4.31 24.17
N THR A 183 19.01 -5.32 23.50
CA THR A 183 19.11 -6.68 24.00
C THR A 183 20.57 -6.98 24.34
N LEU A 184 20.89 -7.14 25.62
CA LEU A 184 22.27 -7.21 26.12
C LEU A 184 22.44 -8.31 27.17
N PRO A 185 23.65 -8.85 27.35
CA PRO A 185 23.99 -9.67 28.51
C PRO A 185 23.79 -8.89 29.82
N ALA A 186 23.38 -9.56 30.89
CA ALA A 186 23.08 -8.91 32.17
C ALA A 186 24.27 -8.14 32.75
N SER A 187 25.50 -8.60 32.48
CA SER A 187 26.75 -7.96 32.90
C SER A 187 27.08 -6.67 32.16
N GLU A 188 26.58 -6.48 30.93
CA GLU A 188 26.89 -5.31 30.10
C GLU A 188 25.88 -4.18 30.28
N MET A 189 24.66 -4.49 30.75
CA MET A 189 23.60 -3.50 30.93
C MET A 189 23.99 -2.33 31.86
N PRO A 190 24.63 -2.53 33.04
CA PRO A 190 24.98 -1.44 33.93
C PRO A 190 25.86 -0.38 33.27
N GLN A 191 26.89 -0.81 32.55
CA GLN A 191 27.81 0.10 31.87
C GLN A 191 27.09 0.91 30.79
N ARG A 192 26.22 0.26 30.00
CA ARG A 192 25.40 0.93 28.98
C ARG A 192 24.47 1.99 29.57
N LEU A 193 23.80 1.69 30.69
CA LEU A 193 22.94 2.66 31.39
C LEU A 193 23.71 3.90 31.84
N LEU A 194 24.94 3.73 32.35
CA LEU A 194 25.78 4.84 32.76
C LEU A 194 26.22 5.69 31.57
N ASP A 195 26.54 5.07 30.44
CA ASP A 195 26.94 5.78 29.24
C ASP A 195 25.77 6.59 28.65
N PHE A 196 24.55 6.04 28.66
CA PHE A 196 23.33 6.79 28.30
C PHE A 196 23.10 7.96 29.23
N TRP A 197 23.24 7.77 30.54
CA TRP A 197 23.03 8.86 31.49
C TRP A 197 24.08 9.97 31.38
N LYS A 198 25.33 9.61 31.07
CA LYS A 198 26.37 10.60 30.76
C LYS A 198 26.05 11.37 29.48
N ASN A 199 25.60 10.68 28.43
CA ASN A 199 25.22 11.29 27.17
C ASN A 199 23.98 12.20 27.34
N ALA A 200 22.93 11.74 28.02
CA ALA A 200 21.70 12.51 28.23
C ALA A 200 21.95 13.86 28.93
N LYS A 201 22.95 13.93 29.81
CA LYS A 201 23.39 15.20 30.44
C LYS A 201 24.15 16.15 29.48
N GLN A 202 24.67 15.62 28.39
CA GLN A 202 25.47 16.35 27.40
C GLN A 202 24.65 16.75 26.17
N ILE A 203 23.47 16.16 25.95
CA ILE A 203 22.59 16.51 24.83
C ILE A 203 22.20 17.98 24.91
N ARG A 204 22.37 18.68 23.79
CA ARG A 204 21.97 20.08 23.62
C ARG A 204 20.85 20.16 22.59
N LEU A 205 19.65 20.51 23.04
CA LEU A 205 18.51 20.75 22.17
C LEU A 205 18.15 22.25 22.16
N PRO A 206 17.52 22.75 21.09
CA PRO A 206 16.98 24.10 21.08
C PRO A 206 15.93 24.22 22.19
N ALA A 207 16.18 25.11 23.16
CA ALA A 207 15.24 25.36 24.25
C ALA A 207 13.95 26.01 23.71
N GLU A 208 12.81 25.76 24.37
CA GLU A 208 11.65 26.63 24.19
C GLU A 208 12.00 28.03 24.71
N PRO A 209 11.54 29.12 24.05
CA PRO A 209 11.83 30.48 24.45
C PRO A 209 11.06 30.83 25.73
N GLU A 210 11.48 30.28 26.87
CA GLU A 210 11.04 30.69 28.20
C GLU A 210 12.20 31.41 28.92
N GLY A 211 12.40 32.66 28.53
CA GLY A 211 12.67 33.74 29.48
C GLY A 211 14.04 33.85 30.17
N ALA A 212 15.13 33.22 29.71
CA ALA A 212 16.46 33.46 30.29
C ALA A 212 17.57 33.65 29.24
N ASP A 213 18.10 34.88 29.22
CA ASP A 213 19.37 35.37 28.67
C ASP A 213 19.75 34.97 27.23
N GLU A 214 19.14 35.66 26.24
CA GLU A 214 19.48 35.63 24.81
C GLU A 214 20.73 36.49 24.43
N ASP A 215 21.59 36.85 25.38
CA ASP A 215 22.58 37.94 25.18
C ASP A 215 23.96 37.52 24.64
N THR A 216 24.11 36.33 24.06
CA THR A 216 25.37 35.93 23.39
C THR A 216 25.14 35.53 21.93
N GLU A 217 25.86 36.18 20.98
CA GLU A 217 25.86 35.85 19.55
C GLU A 217 26.08 34.35 19.28
N THR A 218 26.87 33.69 20.13
CA THR A 218 27.14 32.25 20.09
C THR A 218 25.88 31.38 20.31
N ASN A 219 24.97 31.80 21.19
CA ASN A 219 23.73 31.07 21.47
C ASN A 219 22.69 31.23 20.35
N ARG A 220 22.65 32.41 19.70
CA ARG A 220 21.80 32.63 18.52
C ARG A 220 22.26 31.79 17.32
N ALA A 221 23.56 31.79 17.03
CA ALA A 221 24.12 30.96 15.96
C ALA A 221 23.90 29.46 16.20
N PHE A 222 24.04 29.01 17.46
CA PHE A 222 23.78 27.63 17.85
C PHE A 222 22.30 27.24 17.69
N SER A 223 21.38 28.10 18.13
CA SER A 223 19.93 27.89 17.98
C SER A 223 19.50 27.86 16.50
N GLU A 224 19.98 28.80 15.68
CA GLU A 224 19.71 28.82 14.24
C GLU A 224 20.22 27.57 13.53
N SER A 225 21.40 27.08 13.93
CA SER A 225 21.99 25.89 13.34
C SER A 225 21.22 24.62 13.68
N ASN A 226 20.75 24.50 14.92
CA ASN A 226 19.90 23.39 15.35
C ASN A 226 18.51 23.44 14.72
N GLU A 227 17.97 24.64 14.44
CA GLU A 227 16.69 24.77 13.73
C GLU A 227 16.81 24.43 12.24
N ARG A 228 17.98 24.66 11.64
CA ARG A 228 18.30 24.16 10.28
C ARG A 228 18.45 22.64 10.29
N ALA A 229 19.22 22.09 11.23
CA ALA A 229 19.40 20.64 11.36
C ALA A 229 18.05 19.93 11.61
N LEU A 230 17.18 20.48 12.46
CA LEU A 230 15.83 19.94 12.68
C LEU A 230 15.02 19.94 11.38
N ARG A 231 14.97 21.05 10.65
CA ARG A 231 14.26 21.12 9.36
C ARG A 231 14.80 20.10 8.35
N GLU A 232 16.11 19.94 8.27
CA GLU A 232 16.76 18.95 7.41
C GLU A 232 16.42 17.52 7.84
N ILE A 233 16.43 17.21 9.14
CA ILE A 233 15.96 15.91 9.66
C ILE A 233 14.51 15.65 9.25
N MET A 234 13.62 16.64 9.37
CA MET A 234 12.22 16.51 8.94
C MET A 234 12.09 16.28 7.43
N ILE A 235 12.92 16.94 6.62
CA ILE A 235 12.97 16.73 5.17
C ILE A 235 13.47 15.32 4.86
N ILE A 236 14.57 14.87 5.46
CA ILE A 236 15.11 13.51 5.28
C ILE A 236 14.05 12.47 5.62
N LEU A 237 13.35 12.66 6.75
CA LEU A 237 12.28 11.76 7.19
C LEU A 237 11.14 11.74 6.18
N ARG A 238 10.65 12.90 5.73
CA ARG A 238 9.57 13.01 4.72
C ARG A 238 9.96 12.42 3.38
N THR A 239 11.17 12.69 2.89
CA THR A 239 11.64 12.19 1.58
C THR A 239 11.80 10.68 1.58
N ARG A 240 12.23 10.08 2.70
CA ARG A 240 12.47 8.64 2.78
C ARG A 240 11.26 7.82 3.20
N THR A 241 10.34 8.40 3.96
CA THR A 241 9.17 7.67 4.50
C THR A 241 7.84 8.13 3.91
N ALA A 242 7.79 9.22 3.15
CA ALA A 242 6.58 9.88 2.66
C ALA A 242 5.64 10.42 3.77
N HIS A 243 6.05 10.37 5.04
CA HIS A 243 5.26 10.88 6.16
C HIS A 243 5.57 12.36 6.43
N ASP A 244 4.52 13.17 6.52
CA ASP A 244 4.64 14.59 6.82
C ASP A 244 4.34 14.88 8.30
N PHE A 245 5.35 15.36 9.01
CA PHE A 245 5.27 15.67 10.44
C PHE A 245 5.24 17.19 10.71
N ARG A 246 5.02 18.04 9.70
CA ARG A 246 4.92 19.50 9.89
C ARG A 246 3.82 19.90 10.87
N HIS A 247 2.73 19.13 10.89
CA HIS A 247 1.57 19.35 11.75
C HIS A 247 1.70 18.70 13.14
N TYR A 248 2.85 18.10 13.47
CA TYR A 248 3.10 17.55 14.79
C TYR A 248 3.67 18.63 15.72
N LYS A 249 3.28 18.57 17.00
CA LYS A 249 3.80 19.49 18.02
C LYS A 249 5.33 19.40 18.10
N ARG A 250 6.00 20.54 17.96
CA ARG A 250 7.47 20.66 18.04
C ARG A 250 8.07 19.96 19.27
N ALA A 251 7.49 20.18 20.45
CA ALA A 251 7.93 19.54 21.69
C ALA A 251 7.88 18.00 21.63
N THR A 252 6.90 17.42 20.93
CA THR A 252 6.81 15.97 20.73
C THR A 252 7.92 15.47 19.83
N VAL A 253 8.10 16.12 18.67
CA VAL A 253 9.12 15.73 17.68
C VAL A 253 10.54 15.83 18.29
N LEU A 254 10.85 16.95 18.94
CA LEU A 254 12.15 17.14 19.59
C LEU A 254 12.43 16.08 20.64
N ARG A 255 11.42 15.71 21.44
CA ARG A 255 11.57 14.66 22.47
C ARG A 255 11.81 13.27 21.88
N ARG A 256 11.25 12.97 20.71
CA ARG A 256 11.53 11.70 20.02
C ARG A 256 12.92 11.70 19.39
N ILE A 257 13.37 12.83 18.84
CA ILE A 257 14.75 12.97 18.34
C ILE A 257 15.76 12.91 19.49
N GLU A 258 15.51 13.59 20.60
CA GLU A 258 16.32 13.54 21.82
C GLU A 258 16.58 12.10 22.25
N ARG A 259 15.54 11.30 22.27
CA ARG A 259 15.65 9.89 22.61
C ARG A 259 16.54 9.14 21.61
N ARG A 260 16.39 9.37 20.30
CA ARG A 260 17.30 8.76 19.30
C ARG A 260 18.75 9.22 19.47
N LEU A 261 18.98 10.48 19.87
CA LEU A 261 20.30 10.96 20.25
C LEU A 261 20.88 10.15 21.42
N GLN A 262 20.08 9.91 22.47
CA GLN A 262 20.48 9.10 23.62
C GLN A 262 20.81 7.65 23.21
N VAL A 263 19.93 7.01 22.44
CA VAL A 263 20.09 5.62 21.99
C VAL A 263 21.35 5.44 21.15
N ASN A 264 21.64 6.36 20.24
CA ASN A 264 22.81 6.29 19.37
C ASN A 264 24.09 6.91 19.96
N GLY A 265 23.99 7.55 21.12
CA GLY A 265 25.14 8.18 21.78
C GLY A 265 25.60 9.50 21.14
N PHE A 266 24.72 10.22 20.46
CA PHE A 266 25.00 11.57 19.92
C PHE A 266 24.59 12.66 20.91
N THR A 267 25.24 13.83 20.83
CA THR A 267 24.98 14.95 21.76
C THR A 267 24.33 16.16 21.09
N ASP A 268 24.27 16.17 19.76
CA ASP A 268 23.76 17.31 18.98
C ASP A 268 22.99 16.87 17.73
N LEU A 269 22.05 17.71 17.29
CA LEU A 269 21.17 17.47 16.15
C LEU A 269 21.93 17.36 14.82
N GLN A 270 23.03 18.09 14.65
CA GLN A 270 23.82 18.03 13.40
C GLN A 270 24.45 16.66 13.20
N GLN A 271 25.07 16.11 14.25
CA GLN A 271 25.70 14.79 14.19
C GLN A 271 24.68 13.72 13.81
N TYR A 272 23.46 13.84 14.33
CA TYR A 272 22.38 12.91 14.04
C TYR A 272 21.81 13.07 12.64
N ARG A 273 21.69 14.30 12.13
CA ARG A 273 21.37 14.53 10.71
C ARG A 273 22.40 13.86 9.80
N ASP A 274 23.69 14.06 10.08
CA ASP A 274 24.77 13.46 9.28
C ASP A 274 24.75 11.94 9.37
N TYR A 275 24.44 11.40 10.55
CA TYR A 275 24.25 9.97 10.75
C TYR A 275 23.08 9.42 9.93
N LEU A 276 21.93 10.11 9.92
CA LEU A 276 20.76 9.75 9.11
C LEU A 276 21.10 9.71 7.62
N HIS A 277 21.95 10.60 7.10
CA HIS A 277 22.35 10.55 5.70
C HIS A 277 23.06 9.23 5.34
N VAL A 278 23.92 8.73 6.21
CA VAL A 278 24.75 7.54 5.99
C VAL A 278 24.03 6.23 6.34
N HIS A 279 23.08 6.26 7.28
CA HIS A 279 22.40 5.06 7.82
C HIS A 279 20.88 5.12 7.55
N PRO A 280 20.39 4.59 6.42
CA PRO A 280 18.97 4.58 6.07
C PRO A 280 18.08 3.86 7.08
N GLU A 281 18.58 2.82 7.72
CA GLU A 281 17.89 2.04 8.75
C GLU A 281 17.47 2.89 9.96
N GLU A 282 18.23 3.92 10.31
CA GLU A 282 17.91 4.82 11.41
C GLU A 282 16.69 5.69 11.11
N THR A 283 16.40 5.97 9.83
CA THR A 283 15.22 6.73 9.43
C THR A 283 13.93 5.94 9.75
N ALA A 284 13.95 4.61 9.58
CA ALA A 284 12.84 3.75 9.94
C ALA A 284 12.66 3.65 11.47
N ALA A 285 13.76 3.62 12.24
CA ALA A 285 13.71 3.62 13.69
C ALA A 285 13.19 4.94 14.26
N LEU A 286 13.61 6.08 13.68
CA LEU A 286 13.08 7.40 14.01
C LEU A 286 11.60 7.51 13.68
N LEU A 287 11.17 7.02 12.51
CA LEU A 287 9.75 6.96 12.14
C LEU A 287 8.93 6.18 13.17
N GLN A 288 9.43 5.01 13.59
CA GLN A 288 8.74 4.19 14.60
C GLN A 288 8.63 4.90 15.95
N ASP A 289 9.66 5.64 16.38
CA ASP A 289 9.58 6.45 17.59
C ASP A 289 8.65 7.68 17.44
N MET A 290 8.39 8.14 16.21
CA MET A 290 7.39 9.19 15.92
C MET A 290 5.97 8.64 15.94
N LEU A 291 5.75 7.45 15.35
CA LEU A 291 4.45 6.82 15.15
C LEU A 291 4.06 5.88 16.29
N ILE A 292 4.15 6.32 17.56
CA ILE A 292 3.88 5.40 18.68
C ILE A 292 2.42 4.93 18.63
N SER A 293 2.27 3.67 18.23
CA SER A 293 1.04 3.00 17.82
C SER A 293 0.71 1.87 18.80
N VAL A 294 0.44 2.22 20.06
CA VAL A 294 0.07 1.23 21.08
C VAL A 294 -1.25 1.61 21.72
N THR A 295 -2.19 0.66 21.71
CA THR A 295 -3.45 0.78 22.42
C THR A 295 -3.69 -0.37 23.38
N ASN A 296 -4.64 -0.18 24.29
CA ASN A 296 -5.09 -1.23 25.20
C ASN A 296 -6.60 -1.43 25.05
N PHE A 297 -7.05 -2.66 25.27
CA PHE A 297 -8.47 -2.96 25.28
C PHE A 297 -9.16 -2.16 26.39
N PHE A 298 -10.30 -1.54 26.07
CA PHE A 298 -11.10 -0.74 27.01
C PHE A 298 -10.29 0.31 27.80
N ARG A 299 -9.34 0.99 27.15
CA ARG A 299 -8.57 2.11 27.71
C ARG A 299 -9.50 3.15 28.33
N ASP A 300 -9.36 3.43 29.63
CA ASP A 300 -10.33 4.20 30.43
C ASP A 300 -11.72 3.53 30.47
N LYS A 301 -11.85 2.48 31.28
CA LYS A 301 -13.07 1.64 31.36
C LYS A 301 -14.34 2.47 31.58
N GLU A 302 -14.28 3.55 32.37
CA GLU A 302 -15.43 4.43 32.61
C GLU A 302 -15.94 5.11 31.33
N ALA A 303 -15.05 5.46 30.39
CA ALA A 303 -15.42 6.13 29.15
C ALA A 303 -16.12 5.17 28.17
N TYR A 304 -15.63 3.93 28.06
CA TYR A 304 -16.28 2.89 27.26
C TYR A 304 -17.65 2.49 27.84
N GLU A 305 -17.82 2.51 29.15
CA GLU A 305 -19.13 2.25 29.77
C GLU A 305 -20.13 3.41 29.56
N ALA A 306 -19.65 4.66 29.50
CA ALA A 306 -20.48 5.79 29.07
C ALA A 306 -20.92 5.62 27.61
N LEU A 307 -20.00 5.26 26.71
CA LEU A 307 -20.31 4.98 25.30
C LEU A 307 -21.39 3.88 25.17
N ARG A 308 -21.22 2.78 25.91
CA ARG A 308 -22.15 1.63 25.92
C ARG A 308 -23.55 2.02 26.40
N LYS A 309 -23.66 2.86 27.43
CA LYS A 309 -24.95 3.22 28.05
C LYS A 309 -25.65 4.37 27.34
N GLU A 310 -24.90 5.38 26.89
CA GLU A 310 -25.47 6.64 26.42
C GLU A 310 -25.58 6.72 24.90
N VAL A 311 -24.63 6.13 24.16
CA VAL A 311 -24.53 6.30 22.70
C VAL A 311 -25.09 5.10 21.95
N LEU A 312 -24.63 3.88 22.25
CA LEU A 312 -24.98 2.70 21.47
C LEU A 312 -26.50 2.43 21.39
N PRO A 313 -27.30 2.58 22.47
CA PRO A 313 -28.75 2.41 22.38
C PRO A 313 -29.44 3.41 21.45
N ILE A 314 -28.85 4.60 21.26
CA ILE A 314 -29.37 5.62 20.34
C ILE A 314 -29.02 5.26 18.90
N VAL A 315 -27.78 4.81 18.66
CA VAL A 315 -27.28 4.45 17.33
C VAL A 315 -28.08 3.30 16.71
N PHE A 316 -28.47 2.29 17.51
CA PHE A 316 -29.24 1.12 17.06
C PHE A 316 -30.77 1.35 17.05
N ARG A 317 -31.27 2.51 17.50
CA ARG A 317 -32.71 2.76 17.59
C ARG A 317 -33.36 2.86 16.20
N ASN A 318 -34.45 2.13 15.98
CA ASN A 318 -35.26 2.13 14.76
C ASN A 318 -34.49 1.75 13.47
N ARG A 319 -33.40 0.98 13.59
CA ARG A 319 -32.68 0.45 12.43
C ARG A 319 -33.16 -0.93 12.06
N THR A 320 -33.16 -1.20 10.76
CA THR A 320 -33.46 -2.50 10.17
C THR A 320 -32.17 -3.18 9.69
N ALA A 321 -32.27 -4.45 9.30
CA ALA A 321 -31.13 -5.21 8.76
C ALA A 321 -30.48 -4.58 7.50
N GLU A 322 -31.20 -3.71 6.76
CA GLU A 322 -30.72 -3.05 5.53
C GLU A 322 -29.85 -1.82 5.80
N GLU A 323 -29.86 -1.28 7.03
CA GLU A 323 -29.09 -0.08 7.39
C GLU A 323 -27.98 -0.40 8.42
N PRO A 324 -26.81 -0.90 7.99
CA PRO A 324 -25.75 -1.25 8.91
C PRO A 324 -25.22 -0.04 9.67
N VAL A 325 -24.87 -0.25 10.93
CA VAL A 325 -24.16 0.74 11.75
C VAL A 325 -22.72 0.86 11.28
N ARG A 326 -22.27 2.08 10.95
CA ARG A 326 -20.92 2.33 10.42
C ARG A 326 -20.11 3.16 11.40
N VAL A 327 -18.97 2.63 11.82
CA VAL A 327 -18.08 3.29 12.80
C VAL A 327 -16.69 3.44 12.22
N TRP A 328 -16.03 4.58 12.46
CA TRP A 328 -14.64 4.80 12.07
C TRP A 328 -13.77 4.99 13.30
N ALA A 329 -12.81 4.10 13.53
CA ALA A 329 -11.74 4.23 14.51
C ALA A 329 -10.47 4.75 13.81
N ALA A 330 -10.19 6.04 13.97
CA ALA A 330 -9.01 6.71 13.41
C ALA A 330 -7.84 6.70 14.40
N GLY A 331 -6.64 6.36 13.93
CA GLY A 331 -5.47 6.15 14.78
C GLY A 331 -5.61 4.88 15.63
N CYS A 332 -5.96 3.77 14.98
CA CYS A 332 -6.34 2.52 15.63
C CYS A 332 -5.15 1.67 16.12
N ALA A 333 -3.92 2.01 15.74
CA ALA A 333 -2.71 1.32 16.16
C ALA A 333 -2.81 -0.21 15.96
N THR A 334 -2.45 -1.00 16.97
CA THR A 334 -2.53 -2.47 17.02
C THR A 334 -3.96 -3.01 17.16
N GLY A 335 -4.98 -2.16 17.06
CA GLY A 335 -6.38 -2.53 16.88
C GLY A 335 -7.17 -2.80 18.15
N GLU A 336 -6.57 -2.73 19.35
CA GLU A 336 -7.26 -3.07 20.61
C GLU A 336 -8.50 -2.18 20.85
N GLU A 337 -8.45 -0.88 20.55
CA GLU A 337 -9.61 0.01 20.68
C GLU A 337 -10.67 -0.25 19.61
N ALA A 338 -10.26 -0.52 18.37
CA ALA A 338 -11.19 -0.86 17.29
C ALA A 338 -11.98 -2.15 17.63
N TYR A 339 -11.30 -3.15 18.18
CA TYR A 339 -11.93 -4.37 18.67
C TYR A 339 -12.78 -4.14 19.92
N SER A 340 -12.35 -3.27 20.85
CA SER A 340 -13.17 -2.89 22.01
C SER A 340 -14.52 -2.31 21.59
N ILE A 341 -14.51 -1.42 20.58
CA ILE A 341 -15.74 -0.87 19.98
C ILE A 341 -16.55 -1.96 19.30
N ALA A 342 -15.91 -2.84 18.51
CA ALA A 342 -16.59 -3.94 17.83
C ALA A 342 -17.30 -4.89 18.82
N MET A 343 -16.68 -5.21 19.95
CA MET A 343 -17.29 -6.02 21.01
C MET A 343 -18.55 -5.36 21.56
N LEU A 344 -18.49 -4.05 21.85
CA LEU A 344 -19.65 -3.30 22.35
C LEU A 344 -20.77 -3.20 21.30
N LEU A 345 -20.43 -3.05 20.02
CA LEU A 345 -21.41 -3.05 18.93
C LEU A 345 -22.07 -4.42 18.77
N GLN A 346 -21.31 -5.51 18.90
CA GLN A 346 -21.84 -6.88 18.84
C GLN A 346 -22.78 -7.16 20.02
N GLU A 347 -22.44 -6.70 21.23
CA GLU A 347 -23.31 -6.77 22.40
C GLU A 347 -24.61 -5.98 22.22
N ALA A 348 -24.54 -4.78 21.64
CA ALA A 348 -25.71 -3.95 21.37
C ALA A 348 -26.60 -4.52 20.24
N SER A 349 -25.99 -5.05 19.18
CA SER A 349 -26.69 -5.72 18.07
C SER A 349 -27.41 -6.98 18.55
N ALA A 350 -26.81 -7.75 19.48
CA ALA A 350 -27.44 -8.93 20.06
C ALA A 350 -28.68 -8.61 20.93
N GLN A 351 -28.83 -7.36 21.40
CA GLN A 351 -29.98 -6.91 22.18
C GLN A 351 -31.13 -6.37 21.30
N THR A 352 -30.91 -6.18 20.00
CA THR A 352 -31.94 -5.73 19.06
C THR A 352 -32.67 -6.93 18.45
N SER A 353 -33.98 -6.81 18.21
CA SER A 353 -34.82 -7.90 17.68
C SER A 353 -34.43 -8.36 16.27
N GLU A 354 -33.83 -7.49 15.47
CA GLU A 354 -33.47 -7.74 14.07
C GLU A 354 -31.98 -8.04 13.85
N HIS A 355 -31.16 -8.12 14.90
CA HIS A 355 -29.70 -8.34 14.80
C HIS A 355 -29.04 -7.40 13.76
N VAL A 356 -29.22 -6.09 13.93
CA VAL A 356 -28.76 -5.07 12.97
C VAL A 356 -27.25 -5.23 12.71
N PRO A 357 -26.82 -5.36 11.45
CA PRO A 357 -25.40 -5.52 11.12
C PRO A 357 -24.62 -4.23 11.41
N PHE A 358 -23.31 -4.37 11.64
CA PHE A 358 -22.40 -3.24 11.79
C PHE A 358 -21.08 -3.49 11.07
N GLN A 359 -20.37 -2.40 10.76
CA GLN A 359 -19.03 -2.38 10.19
C GLN A 359 -18.18 -1.34 10.90
N VAL A 360 -17.00 -1.74 11.37
CA VAL A 360 -15.97 -0.84 11.90
C VAL A 360 -14.90 -0.66 10.83
N PHE A 361 -14.61 0.58 10.47
CA PHE A 361 -13.45 0.97 9.67
C PHE A 361 -12.37 1.40 10.66
N ALA A 362 -11.24 0.70 10.69
CA ALA A 362 -10.15 0.99 11.61
C ALA A 362 -8.94 1.41 10.76
N THR A 363 -8.43 2.61 10.98
CA THR A 363 -7.37 3.14 10.15
C THR A 363 -6.21 3.72 10.95
N ASP A 364 -5.02 3.58 10.40
CA ASP A 364 -3.78 4.11 10.95
C ASP A 364 -2.79 4.38 9.81
N ILE A 365 -1.75 5.17 10.09
CA ILE A 365 -0.67 5.46 9.16
C ILE A 365 0.49 4.45 9.33
N ASP A 366 0.54 3.71 10.45
CA ASP A 366 1.53 2.67 10.68
C ASP A 366 1.06 1.29 10.13
N GLU A 367 1.68 0.87 9.01
CA GLU A 367 1.38 -0.42 8.38
C GLU A 367 1.67 -1.61 9.30
N ARG A 368 2.70 -1.54 10.15
CA ARG A 368 3.07 -2.65 11.05
C ARG A 368 1.97 -2.86 12.09
N ALA A 369 1.49 -1.77 12.68
CA ALA A 369 0.40 -1.81 13.65
C ALA A 369 -0.89 -2.37 13.02
N ILE A 370 -1.21 -1.95 11.78
CA ILE A 370 -2.35 -2.47 11.02
C ILE A 370 -2.25 -3.98 10.75
N ASN A 371 -1.05 -4.50 10.47
CA ASN A 371 -0.87 -5.94 10.25
C ASN A 371 -1.08 -6.74 11.54
N ILE A 372 -0.54 -6.27 12.68
CA ILE A 372 -0.79 -6.87 14.01
C ILE A 372 -2.30 -6.86 14.32
N ALA A 373 -2.95 -5.73 14.06
CA ALA A 373 -4.39 -5.58 14.26
C ALA A 373 -5.20 -6.57 13.39
N ARG A 374 -4.79 -6.76 12.13
CA ARG A 374 -5.44 -7.69 11.19
C ARG A 374 -5.27 -9.16 11.59
N ASP A 375 -4.10 -9.54 12.12
CA ASP A 375 -3.86 -10.89 12.64
C ASP A 375 -4.75 -11.19 13.86
N GLY A 376 -4.99 -10.16 14.67
CA GLY A 376 -5.84 -10.21 15.86
C GLY A 376 -5.30 -11.15 16.93
N LEU A 377 -3.99 -11.35 16.98
CA LEU A 377 -3.28 -12.21 17.92
C LEU A 377 -2.61 -11.37 19.00
N TYR A 378 -3.04 -11.53 20.25
CA TYR A 378 -2.60 -10.72 21.38
C TYR A 378 -2.00 -11.59 22.50
N PRO A 379 -1.06 -11.08 23.30
CA PRO A 379 -0.46 -11.83 24.40
C PRO A 379 -1.45 -12.09 25.55
N GLU A 380 -1.18 -13.07 26.41
CA GLU A 380 -2.03 -13.38 27.58
C GLU A 380 -2.28 -12.21 28.53
N SER A 381 -1.39 -11.19 28.53
CA SER A 381 -1.52 -10.00 29.37
C SER A 381 -2.78 -9.17 29.12
N ILE A 382 -3.45 -9.32 27.96
CA ILE A 382 -4.72 -8.63 27.71
C ILE A 382 -5.85 -9.07 28.65
N ALA A 383 -5.70 -10.19 29.36
CA ALA A 383 -6.65 -10.66 30.36
C ALA A 383 -6.81 -9.69 31.55
N ALA A 384 -5.85 -8.76 31.77
CA ALA A 384 -6.00 -7.69 32.76
C ALA A 384 -6.94 -6.56 32.27
N ASP A 385 -6.98 -6.34 30.96
CA ASP A 385 -7.71 -5.24 30.34
C ASP A 385 -9.15 -5.64 29.97
N VAL A 386 -9.38 -6.93 29.63
CA VAL A 386 -10.68 -7.48 29.19
C VAL A 386 -11.31 -8.37 30.27
N ASP A 387 -12.62 -8.21 30.51
CA ASP A 387 -13.36 -9.05 31.45
C ASP A 387 -13.47 -10.52 31.00
N ALA A 388 -13.56 -11.45 31.97
CA ALA A 388 -13.57 -12.89 31.71
C ALA A 388 -14.75 -13.36 30.84
N THR A 389 -15.89 -12.65 30.90
CA THR A 389 -17.07 -12.92 30.06
C THR A 389 -16.79 -12.62 28.59
N ARG A 390 -16.28 -11.42 28.28
CA ARG A 390 -15.86 -11.04 26.93
C ARG A 390 -14.70 -11.89 26.42
N MET A 391 -13.76 -12.26 27.30
CA MET A 391 -12.64 -13.14 26.93
C MET A 391 -13.14 -14.48 26.37
N LYS A 392 -14.10 -15.13 27.05
CA LYS A 392 -14.70 -16.39 26.55
C LYS A 392 -15.54 -16.19 25.29
N GLN A 393 -16.24 -15.06 25.21
CA GLN A 393 -17.16 -14.79 24.11
C GLN A 393 -16.42 -14.44 22.81
N PHE A 394 -15.38 -13.61 22.86
CA PHE A 394 -14.77 -12.98 21.68
C PHE A 394 -13.36 -13.47 21.35
N PHE A 395 -12.71 -14.25 22.23
CA PHE A 395 -11.35 -14.76 22.00
C PHE A 395 -11.29 -16.28 21.97
N SER A 396 -10.31 -16.82 21.23
CA SER A 396 -9.87 -18.22 21.27
C SER A 396 -8.44 -18.28 21.80
N LYS A 397 -8.18 -19.20 22.74
CA LYS A 397 -6.84 -19.38 23.32
C LYS A 397 -5.97 -20.25 22.41
N GLU A 398 -4.81 -19.73 22.01
CA GLU A 398 -3.82 -20.40 21.16
C GLU A 398 -2.46 -20.38 21.86
N GLY A 399 -2.17 -21.44 22.63
CA GLY A 399 -0.93 -21.51 23.43
C GLY A 399 -0.84 -20.38 24.45
N ALA A 400 0.16 -19.52 24.30
CA ALA A 400 0.43 -18.33 25.14
C ALA A 400 -0.17 -17.02 24.58
N HIS A 401 -1.08 -17.11 23.61
CA HIS A 401 -1.73 -15.97 22.98
C HIS A 401 -3.26 -16.13 22.96
N PHE A 402 -3.97 -15.02 22.87
CA PHE A 402 -5.40 -14.95 22.59
C PHE A 402 -5.63 -14.40 21.19
N ARG A 403 -6.37 -15.12 20.37
CA ARG A 403 -6.79 -14.66 19.05
C ARG A 403 -8.24 -14.15 19.10
N ILE A 404 -8.51 -13.02 18.47
CA ILE A 404 -9.89 -12.55 18.25
C ILE A 404 -10.60 -13.55 17.33
N LYS A 405 -11.81 -13.98 17.73
CA LYS A 405 -12.62 -14.91 16.93
C LYS A 405 -12.97 -14.32 15.57
N LYS A 406 -13.04 -15.21 14.57
CA LYS A 406 -13.22 -14.84 13.16
C LYS A 406 -14.48 -14.00 12.92
N GLU A 407 -15.57 -14.31 13.62
CA GLU A 407 -16.86 -13.63 13.47
C GLU A 407 -16.80 -12.13 13.85
N LEU A 408 -15.99 -11.77 14.86
CA LEU A 408 -15.79 -10.37 15.24
C LEU A 408 -14.76 -9.70 14.32
N ARG A 409 -13.72 -10.43 13.91
CA ARG A 409 -12.66 -9.92 13.04
C ARG A 409 -13.16 -9.50 11.66
N GLU A 410 -14.08 -10.25 11.07
CA GLU A 410 -14.68 -9.91 9.77
C GLU A 410 -15.53 -8.62 9.80
N ARG A 411 -15.93 -8.15 11.00
CA ARG A 411 -16.67 -6.89 11.18
C ARG A 411 -15.77 -5.65 11.26
N VAL A 412 -14.44 -5.84 11.31
CA VAL A 412 -13.47 -4.75 11.42
C VAL A 412 -12.58 -4.73 10.17
N LEU A 413 -12.67 -3.66 9.40
CA LEU A 413 -11.85 -3.43 8.20
C LEU A 413 -10.66 -2.56 8.55
N PHE A 414 -9.45 -3.12 8.50
CA PHE A 414 -8.21 -2.38 8.74
C PHE A 414 -7.61 -1.85 7.43
N ALA A 415 -7.38 -0.54 7.35
CA ALA A 415 -6.79 0.11 6.18
C ALA A 415 -5.72 1.14 6.57
N LEU A 416 -4.70 1.25 5.73
CA LEU A 416 -3.72 2.35 5.81
C LEU A 416 -4.43 3.65 5.40
N HIS A 417 -4.39 4.67 6.25
CA HIS A 417 -5.05 5.95 5.99
C HIS A 417 -4.39 7.08 6.78
N ASN A 418 -4.04 8.16 6.09
CA ASN A 418 -3.59 9.39 6.71
C ASN A 418 -4.77 10.37 6.84
N VAL A 419 -5.26 10.56 8.06
CA VAL A 419 -6.43 11.42 8.37
C VAL A 419 -6.24 12.89 7.91
N LEU A 420 -4.99 13.36 7.74
CA LEU A 420 -4.70 14.72 7.31
C LEU A 420 -4.78 14.93 5.80
N SER A 421 -4.45 13.91 4.99
CA SER A 421 -4.36 14.03 3.53
C SER A 421 -5.44 13.25 2.80
N ASP A 422 -5.88 12.14 3.37
CA ASP A 422 -6.73 11.17 2.69
C ASP A 422 -8.21 11.51 2.89
N PRO A 423 -9.06 11.25 1.89
CA PRO A 423 -10.48 11.55 2.00
C PRO A 423 -11.15 10.75 3.13
N PRO A 424 -12.10 11.35 3.87
CA PRO A 424 -12.80 10.66 4.95
C PRO A 424 -13.85 9.68 4.43
N PHE A 425 -14.15 8.65 5.23
CA PHE A 425 -15.35 7.84 5.01
C PHE A 425 -16.62 8.68 5.23
N SER A 426 -17.66 8.45 4.43
CA SER A 426 -18.92 9.19 4.54
C SER A 426 -20.04 8.35 5.17
N ARG A 427 -21.05 9.05 5.71
CA ARG A 427 -22.27 8.46 6.30
C ARG A 427 -22.00 7.57 7.52
N LEU A 428 -21.09 8.01 8.39
CA LEU A 428 -20.74 7.33 9.65
C LEU A 428 -21.70 7.67 10.79
N ASP A 429 -21.87 6.75 11.72
CA ASP A 429 -22.71 6.90 12.91
C ASP A 429 -21.91 7.25 14.16
N LEU A 430 -20.68 6.77 14.23
CA LEU A 430 -19.72 7.03 15.28
C LEU A 430 -18.32 7.18 14.68
N VAL A 431 -17.59 8.20 15.11
CA VAL A 431 -16.15 8.33 14.89
C VAL A 431 -15.46 8.23 16.25
N CYS A 432 -14.41 7.41 16.34
CA CYS A 432 -13.55 7.30 17.49
C CYS A 432 -12.13 7.71 17.09
N CYS A 433 -11.54 8.65 17.82
CA CYS A 433 -10.17 9.10 17.61
C CYS A 433 -9.60 9.47 18.97
N ARG A 434 -8.79 8.58 19.58
CA ARG A 434 -8.31 8.76 20.97
C ARG A 434 -6.80 8.80 21.12
N ASN A 435 -6.07 8.40 20.08
CA ASN A 435 -4.61 8.27 20.12
C ASN A 435 -3.89 9.23 19.17
N LEU A 436 -4.61 10.02 18.37
CA LEU A 436 -4.00 10.80 17.29
C LEU A 436 -3.88 12.29 17.63
N LEU A 437 -4.96 12.92 18.12
CA LEU A 437 -5.02 14.39 18.19
C LEU A 437 -4.03 14.96 19.20
N ILE A 438 -3.66 14.20 20.24
CA ILE A 438 -2.70 14.64 21.26
C ILE A 438 -1.33 15.07 20.70
N TYR A 439 -0.91 14.49 19.56
CA TYR A 439 0.39 14.74 18.93
C TYR A 439 0.38 15.90 17.95
N LEU A 440 -0.80 16.27 17.43
CA LEU A 440 -0.96 17.27 16.40
C LEU A 440 -1.08 18.68 16.98
N ASP A 441 -0.67 19.68 16.20
CA ASP A 441 -0.88 21.08 16.52
C ASP A 441 -2.37 21.48 16.47
N ARG A 442 -2.67 22.72 16.86
CA ARG A 442 -4.05 23.19 16.99
C ARG A 442 -4.75 23.33 15.63
N GLU A 443 -4.03 23.67 14.57
CA GLU A 443 -4.61 23.89 13.24
C GLU A 443 -5.05 22.56 12.63
N ALA A 444 -4.16 21.57 12.66
CA ALA A 444 -4.44 20.22 12.20
C ALA A 444 -5.58 19.56 12.98
N GLN A 445 -5.66 19.79 14.30
CA GLN A 445 -6.81 19.33 15.10
C GLN A 445 -8.14 19.91 14.62
N ILE A 446 -8.19 21.20 14.27
CA ILE A 446 -9.41 21.86 13.77
C ILE A 446 -9.85 21.23 12.44
N ASP A 447 -8.92 21.01 11.52
CA ASP A 447 -9.22 20.45 10.21
C ASP A 447 -9.66 18.98 10.28
N ILE A 448 -9.05 18.18 11.15
CA ILE A 448 -9.50 16.82 11.43
C ILE A 448 -10.92 16.81 12.03
N LEU A 449 -11.21 17.68 12.99
CA LEU A 449 -12.53 17.75 13.61
C LEU A 449 -13.62 18.19 12.61
N ARG A 450 -13.30 19.09 11.67
CA ARG A 450 -14.18 19.43 10.54
C ARG A 450 -14.41 18.23 9.62
N THR A 451 -13.35 17.49 9.33
CA THR A 451 -13.39 16.27 8.53
C THR A 451 -14.27 15.20 9.19
N PHE A 452 -14.17 15.01 10.51
CA PHE A 452 -15.04 14.11 11.26
C PHE A 452 -16.49 14.58 11.28
N HIS A 453 -16.76 15.88 11.40
CA HIS A 453 -18.12 16.42 11.30
C HIS A 453 -18.74 16.12 9.93
N PHE A 454 -17.97 16.30 8.86
CA PHE A 454 -18.39 15.98 7.49
C PHE A 454 -18.65 14.49 7.26
N ALA A 455 -17.81 13.63 7.85
CA ALA A 455 -17.90 12.18 7.78
C ALA A 455 -19.15 11.62 8.50
N LEU A 456 -19.54 12.25 9.61
CA LEU A 456 -20.67 11.86 10.45
C LEU A 456 -22.03 12.21 9.82
N ARG A 457 -23.01 11.34 10.02
CA ARG A 457 -24.41 11.65 9.74
C ARG A 457 -24.92 12.73 10.70
N PRO A 458 -25.97 13.49 10.32
CA PRO A 458 -26.63 14.40 11.26
C PRO A 458 -27.02 13.67 12.55
N GLY A 459 -26.55 14.15 13.70
CA GLY A 459 -26.78 13.50 15.00
C GLY A 459 -25.88 12.29 15.29
N GLY A 460 -24.88 12.00 14.43
CA GLY A 460 -23.82 11.03 14.70
C GLY A 460 -22.91 11.47 15.86
N HIS A 461 -22.12 10.54 16.39
CA HIS A 461 -21.34 10.75 17.61
C HIS A 461 -19.84 10.76 17.36
N LEU A 462 -19.10 11.52 18.16
CA LEU A 462 -17.65 11.59 18.16
C LEU A 462 -17.15 11.20 19.56
N PHE A 463 -16.18 10.29 19.63
CA PHE A 463 -15.59 9.79 20.86
C PHE A 463 -14.08 10.03 20.87
N LEU A 464 -13.61 10.88 21.79
CA LEU A 464 -12.22 11.35 21.85
C LEU A 464 -11.46 10.86 23.10
N GLY A 465 -10.14 11.06 23.10
CA GLY A 465 -9.26 10.80 24.23
C GLY A 465 -9.46 11.82 25.38
N THR A 466 -9.04 11.47 26.59
CA THR A 466 -9.22 12.30 27.80
C THR A 466 -8.49 13.65 27.74
N SER A 467 -7.34 13.68 27.06
CA SER A 467 -6.51 14.87 26.83
C SER A 467 -6.96 15.70 25.63
N GLU A 468 -8.03 15.30 24.95
CA GLU A 468 -8.50 15.91 23.70
C GLU A 468 -9.82 16.66 23.94
N ALA A 469 -10.10 17.66 23.10
CA ALA A 469 -11.31 18.47 23.20
C ALA A 469 -11.79 18.91 21.82
N ALA A 470 -13.11 18.90 21.61
CA ALA A 470 -13.75 19.41 20.40
C ALA A 470 -14.18 20.88 20.51
N ASP A 471 -13.88 21.54 21.63
CA ASP A 471 -14.32 22.91 21.95
C ASP A 471 -13.70 23.97 21.00
N THR A 472 -12.64 23.61 20.27
CA THR A 472 -11.93 24.46 19.32
C THR A 472 -12.73 24.82 18.06
N VAL A 473 -13.75 24.03 17.70
CA VAL A 473 -14.50 24.19 16.42
C VAL A 473 -15.94 24.67 16.65
N GLY A 474 -16.06 25.73 17.47
CA GLY A 474 -17.31 26.28 18.01
C GLY A 474 -18.56 26.08 17.15
N GLY A 475 -19.50 25.27 17.65
CA GLY A 475 -20.83 25.06 17.06
C GLY A 475 -21.00 23.79 16.23
N LEU A 476 -19.93 23.09 15.80
CA LEU A 476 -20.06 21.84 15.04
C LEU A 476 -20.50 20.64 15.88
N PHE A 477 -20.10 20.61 17.16
CA PHE A 477 -20.38 19.50 18.06
C PHE A 477 -21.07 20.00 19.35
N ALA A 478 -22.04 19.22 19.82
CA ALA A 478 -22.65 19.38 21.15
C ALA A 478 -22.08 18.33 22.11
N VAL A 479 -21.80 18.72 23.34
CA VAL A 479 -21.28 17.81 24.38
C VAL A 479 -22.41 16.88 24.84
N VAL A 480 -22.15 15.56 24.82
CA VAL A 480 -23.03 14.53 25.39
C VAL A 480 -22.55 14.20 26.80
N ASP A 481 -21.28 13.79 26.92
CA ASP A 481 -20.60 13.57 28.20
C ASP A 481 -19.22 14.24 28.17
N LYS A 482 -19.04 15.24 29.04
CA LYS A 482 -17.78 15.99 29.15
C LYS A 482 -16.64 15.19 29.78
N LYS A 483 -16.96 14.29 30.72
CA LYS A 483 -15.97 13.45 31.43
C LYS A 483 -15.49 12.33 30.50
N ALA A 484 -16.40 11.68 29.78
CA ALA A 484 -16.07 10.63 28.81
C ALA A 484 -15.65 11.17 27.42
N ARG A 485 -15.68 12.49 27.20
CA ARG A 485 -15.32 13.15 25.93
C ARG A 485 -16.11 12.62 24.73
N ILE A 486 -17.43 12.48 24.94
CA ILE A 486 -18.40 12.08 23.92
C ILE A 486 -19.16 13.32 23.45
N PHE A 487 -19.22 13.49 22.13
CA PHE A 487 -19.87 14.62 21.47
C PHE A 487 -20.85 14.13 20.40
N ARG A 488 -21.81 14.97 20.03
CA ARG A 488 -22.79 14.74 18.98
C ARG A 488 -22.65 15.79 17.90
N ALA A 489 -22.59 15.38 16.64
CA ALA A 489 -22.54 16.28 15.49
C ALA A 489 -23.85 17.07 15.38
N ASN A 490 -23.74 18.40 15.39
CA ASN A 490 -24.88 19.29 15.21
C ASN A 490 -25.34 19.27 13.76
N VAL A 491 -26.66 19.45 13.56
CA VAL A 491 -27.26 19.66 12.25
C VAL A 491 -26.93 21.09 11.80
N ALA A 492 -25.69 21.31 11.37
CA ALA A 492 -25.34 22.55 10.70
C ALA A 492 -26.11 22.60 9.37
N VAL A 493 -26.77 23.73 9.09
CA VAL A 493 -27.15 24.07 7.71
C VAL A 493 -25.83 24.04 6.94
N ARG A 494 -25.76 23.20 5.89
CA ARG A 494 -24.60 23.11 4.99
C ARG A 494 -24.40 24.47 4.29
N THR A 495 -23.82 25.41 5.00
CA THR A 495 -23.19 26.60 4.41
C THR A 495 -21.74 26.23 4.13
N ASP A 496 -21.38 26.37 2.86
CA ASP A 496 -20.07 26.17 2.23
C ASP A 496 -18.91 26.03 3.22
N THR A 497 -18.59 24.78 3.56
CA THR A 497 -17.29 24.46 4.14
C THR A 497 -16.47 23.91 3.00
N PRO A 498 -15.39 24.59 2.57
CA PRO A 498 -14.50 24.02 1.57
C PRO A 498 -13.90 22.72 2.12
N LEU A 499 -13.91 21.68 1.30
CA LEU A 499 -13.02 20.53 1.48
C LEU A 499 -11.57 21.04 1.62
N PRO A 500 -10.66 20.31 2.28
CA PRO A 500 -9.24 20.59 2.18
C PRO A 500 -8.84 20.33 0.72
N ILE A 501 -8.85 21.39 -0.09
CA ILE A 501 -8.24 21.42 -1.40
C ILE A 501 -6.74 21.48 -1.13
N ALA A 502 -6.04 20.39 -1.45
CA ALA A 502 -4.60 20.43 -1.65
C ALA A 502 -4.29 21.64 -2.55
N ALA A 503 -3.41 22.53 -2.09
CA ALA A 503 -3.06 23.72 -2.85
C ALA A 503 -2.58 23.32 -4.26
N SER A 504 -3.37 23.66 -5.26
CA SER A 504 -2.97 23.90 -6.65
C SER A 504 -3.99 24.89 -7.21
N GLY A 505 -3.49 25.98 -7.79
CA GLY A 505 -4.28 27.14 -8.16
C GLY A 505 -5.14 26.98 -9.41
N ALA A 506 -5.70 28.12 -9.79
CA ALA A 506 -6.40 28.46 -11.03
C ALA A 506 -7.92 28.22 -11.10
N HIS A 507 -8.61 29.34 -11.31
CA HIS A 507 -10.03 29.51 -11.56
C HIS A 507 -10.50 28.84 -12.86
N GLY A 508 -11.62 28.13 -12.76
CA GLY A 508 -12.47 27.78 -13.89
C GLY A 508 -13.94 27.93 -13.51
N VAL A 509 -14.55 29.04 -13.91
CA VAL A 509 -15.98 29.34 -13.71
C VAL A 509 -16.85 28.29 -14.42
N ARG A 510 -17.78 27.65 -13.71
CA ARG A 510 -19.00 27.07 -14.30
C ARG A 510 -20.23 27.35 -13.42
N PRO A 511 -21.41 27.63 -14.02
CA PRO A 511 -22.50 28.32 -13.36
C PRO A 511 -23.41 27.36 -12.56
N THR A 512 -23.81 27.78 -11.36
CA THR A 512 -24.82 27.08 -10.55
C THR A 512 -26.24 27.50 -10.94
N LEU A 513 -27.01 26.55 -11.47
CA LEU A 513 -28.47 26.64 -11.59
C LEU A 513 -29.10 26.62 -10.20
N SER A 514 -29.77 27.71 -9.82
CA SER A 514 -30.54 27.81 -8.58
C SER A 514 -31.92 27.17 -8.78
N VAL A 515 -32.18 26.06 -8.06
CA VAL A 515 -33.53 25.50 -7.89
C VAL A 515 -34.09 26.00 -6.56
N LEU A 516 -35.08 26.88 -6.65
CA LEU A 516 -35.90 27.35 -5.54
C LEU A 516 -36.74 26.20 -4.94
N GLN A 517 -36.71 26.05 -3.60
CA GLN A 517 -37.76 25.33 -2.86
C GLN A 517 -38.15 26.04 -1.54
N PRO A 518 -39.39 25.82 -1.04
CA PRO A 518 -40.20 26.83 -0.35
C PRO A 518 -40.10 26.82 1.20
N PRO A 519 -40.58 27.88 1.89
CA PRO A 519 -40.31 28.08 3.32
C PRO A 519 -41.22 27.25 4.24
N GLY A 520 -40.62 26.38 5.04
CA GLY A 520 -41.25 25.68 6.16
C GLY A 520 -41.26 26.52 7.45
N LYS A 521 -42.42 26.56 8.12
CA LYS A 521 -42.80 27.41 9.28
C LYS A 521 -41.84 27.32 10.48
N ARG A 522 -41.26 28.46 10.91
CA ARG A 522 -40.57 28.64 12.21
C ARG A 522 -41.58 28.94 13.34
N LYS A 523 -41.33 28.40 14.53
CA LYS A 523 -42.14 28.60 15.76
C LYS A 523 -42.06 30.06 16.21
N PHE A 524 -43.20 30.63 16.58
CA PHE A 524 -43.39 32.03 16.99
C PHE A 524 -42.85 32.26 18.42
N SER A 525 -41.93 33.21 18.59
CA SER A 525 -41.36 33.66 19.87
C SER A 525 -41.70 35.13 20.06
N PHE A 526 -42.23 35.51 21.23
CA PHE A 526 -42.51 36.92 21.54
C PHE A 526 -41.23 37.76 21.65
N GLY A 527 -40.09 37.13 21.98
CA GLY A 527 -38.77 37.77 21.93
C GLY A 527 -38.35 38.09 20.49
N ASP A 528 -38.53 37.15 19.57
CA ASP A 528 -38.23 37.35 18.15
C ASP A 528 -39.18 38.37 17.53
N LEU A 529 -40.45 38.40 17.96
CA LEU A 529 -41.41 39.42 17.53
C LEU A 529 -41.00 40.80 18.06
N HIS A 530 -40.61 40.91 19.33
CA HIS A 530 -40.14 42.17 19.90
C HIS A 530 -38.88 42.66 19.20
N GLN A 531 -37.90 41.78 18.97
CA GLN A 531 -36.66 42.10 18.26
C GLN A 531 -36.94 42.52 16.80
N ARG A 532 -37.82 41.81 16.08
CA ARG A 532 -38.24 42.21 14.72
C ARG A 532 -39.00 43.53 14.70
N LEU A 533 -39.83 43.82 15.69
CA LEU A 533 -40.53 45.11 15.80
C LEU A 533 -39.53 46.24 16.10
N VAL A 534 -38.56 46.01 16.99
CA VAL A 534 -37.48 46.97 17.26
C VAL A 534 -36.66 47.22 15.98
N GLU A 535 -36.27 46.19 15.24
CA GLU A 535 -35.58 46.32 13.94
C GLU A 535 -36.46 47.04 12.90
N GLN A 536 -37.78 46.85 12.91
CA GLN A 536 -38.71 47.47 11.97
C GLN A 536 -38.95 48.97 12.24
N TYR A 537 -38.82 49.43 13.49
CA TYR A 537 -39.06 50.83 13.88
C TYR A 537 -37.77 51.60 14.26
N ALA A 538 -36.63 50.94 14.41
CA ALA A 538 -35.35 51.58 14.66
C ALA A 538 -34.86 52.40 13.43
N PRO A 539 -34.15 53.53 13.65
CA PRO A 539 -33.47 54.24 12.59
C PRO A 539 -32.47 53.31 11.87
N PRO A 540 -32.27 53.46 10.55
CA PRO A 540 -31.23 52.75 9.84
C PRO A 540 -29.86 52.93 10.52
N SER A 541 -29.16 51.83 10.78
CA SER A 541 -27.96 51.84 11.61
C SER A 541 -26.91 50.87 11.11
N VAL A 542 -25.64 51.22 11.36
CA VAL A 542 -24.47 50.41 11.00
C VAL A 542 -23.55 50.35 12.20
N LEU A 543 -23.18 49.15 12.61
CA LEU A 543 -22.20 48.93 13.66
C LEU A 543 -20.82 48.69 13.03
N VAL A 544 -19.83 49.46 13.46
CA VAL A 544 -18.45 49.34 12.97
C VAL A 544 -17.45 49.12 14.09
N ASN A 545 -16.36 48.43 13.80
CA ASN A 545 -15.20 48.32 14.71
C ASN A 545 -14.35 49.62 14.71
N ARG A 546 -13.26 49.64 15.48
CA ARG A 546 -12.35 50.80 15.56
C ARG A 546 -11.71 51.15 14.21
N GLU A 547 -11.52 50.15 13.36
CA GLU A 547 -10.97 50.26 12.00
C GLU A 547 -12.02 50.73 10.97
N SER A 548 -13.24 51.05 11.41
CA SER A 548 -14.38 51.46 10.58
C SER A 548 -14.89 50.37 9.62
N GLU A 549 -14.61 49.10 9.91
CA GLU A 549 -15.16 47.96 9.19
C GLU A 549 -16.56 47.63 9.70
N ILE A 550 -17.44 47.29 8.77
CA ILE A 550 -18.84 46.98 9.03
C ILE A 550 -18.93 45.60 9.69
N VAL A 551 -19.30 45.58 10.96
CA VAL A 551 -19.57 44.36 11.73
C VAL A 551 -21.02 43.92 11.54
N HIS A 552 -21.95 44.88 11.52
CA HIS A 552 -23.37 44.60 11.35
C HIS A 552 -24.13 45.76 10.68
N LEU A 553 -25.13 45.42 9.86
CA LEU A 553 -25.96 46.35 9.10
C LEU A 553 -27.44 46.11 9.43
N SER A 554 -28.21 47.16 9.66
CA SER A 554 -29.67 47.01 9.69
C SER A 554 -30.23 46.92 8.27
N ASP A 555 -31.33 46.20 8.08
CA ASP A 555 -31.98 45.95 6.77
C ASP A 555 -32.23 47.23 5.96
N ARG A 556 -32.44 48.36 6.64
CA ARG A 556 -32.70 49.65 6.00
C ARG A 556 -31.46 50.49 5.75
N ALA A 557 -30.31 50.15 6.36
CA ALA A 557 -29.06 50.92 6.25
C ALA A 557 -28.40 50.81 4.88
N GLY A 558 -28.66 49.73 4.13
CA GLY A 558 -28.14 49.53 2.78
C GLY A 558 -28.47 50.66 1.78
N ARG A 559 -29.50 51.47 2.05
CA ARG A 559 -29.86 52.62 1.18
C ARG A 559 -28.83 53.77 1.20
N PHE A 560 -28.04 53.88 2.26
CA PHE A 560 -26.97 54.87 2.41
C PHE A 560 -25.61 54.35 1.93
N LEU A 561 -25.54 53.05 1.62
CA LEU A 561 -24.34 52.40 1.09
C LEU A 561 -24.43 52.25 -0.43
N HIS A 562 -23.28 52.36 -1.10
CA HIS A 562 -23.10 52.16 -2.52
C HIS A 562 -21.90 51.24 -2.75
N TYR A 563 -22.18 50.00 -3.16
CA TYR A 563 -21.17 49.06 -3.64
C TYR A 563 -21.06 49.20 -5.15
N ALA A 564 -19.95 49.76 -5.65
CA ALA A 564 -19.63 49.75 -7.07
C ALA A 564 -19.17 48.35 -7.52
N GLY A 565 -19.27 48.03 -8.81
CA GLY A 565 -18.81 46.73 -9.33
C GLY A 565 -17.32 46.50 -9.08
N GLY A 566 -16.98 45.40 -8.40
CA GLY A 566 -15.65 45.05 -7.90
C GLY A 566 -15.74 44.22 -6.62
N GLU A 567 -14.60 43.92 -5.97
CA GLU A 567 -14.61 43.26 -4.65
C GLU A 567 -15.30 44.15 -3.59
N PRO A 568 -16.30 43.64 -2.85
CA PRO A 568 -17.01 44.43 -1.85
C PRO A 568 -16.08 44.88 -0.72
N SER A 569 -15.87 46.18 -0.56
CA SER A 569 -15.12 46.70 0.58
C SER A 569 -15.96 46.58 1.86
N HIS A 570 -15.38 45.99 2.90
CA HIS A 570 -16.00 45.87 4.22
C HIS A 570 -15.90 47.16 5.07
N ASN A 571 -15.27 48.22 4.56
CA ASN A 571 -15.11 49.48 5.29
C ASN A 571 -16.29 50.45 5.05
N ILE A 572 -16.90 50.98 6.12
CA ILE A 572 -18.07 51.88 6.01
C ILE A 572 -17.76 53.17 5.23
N LEU A 573 -16.53 53.69 5.33
CA LEU A 573 -16.15 54.91 4.62
C LEU A 573 -16.02 54.65 3.12
N ALA A 574 -15.60 53.44 2.73
CA ALA A 574 -15.57 53.03 1.33
C ALA A 574 -16.98 52.71 0.81
N ALA A 575 -17.80 52.05 1.62
CA ALA A 575 -19.13 51.60 1.26
C ALA A 575 -20.21 52.68 1.32
N VAL A 576 -20.05 53.78 2.07
CA VAL A 576 -21.05 54.86 2.12
C VAL A 576 -21.04 55.69 0.83
N ARG A 577 -22.21 56.21 0.45
CA ARG A 577 -22.33 57.13 -0.69
C ARG A 577 -21.33 58.30 -0.60
N PRO A 578 -20.69 58.70 -1.72
CA PRO A 578 -19.59 59.68 -1.71
C PRO A 578 -19.94 61.00 -1.02
N GLU A 579 -21.19 61.44 -1.13
CA GLU A 579 -21.69 62.70 -0.56
C GLU A 579 -21.67 62.70 0.99
N LEU A 580 -21.81 61.53 1.62
CA LEU A 580 -21.85 61.36 3.08
C LEU A 580 -20.46 61.10 3.69
N ARG A 581 -19.49 60.71 2.87
CA ARG A 581 -18.19 60.18 3.31
C ARG A 581 -17.38 61.17 4.17
N LEU A 582 -17.34 62.45 3.78
CA LEU A 582 -16.51 63.45 4.46
C LEU A 582 -17.03 63.75 5.88
N GLU A 583 -18.33 63.99 6.00
CA GLU A 583 -18.97 64.30 7.27
C GLU A 583 -19.01 63.07 8.19
N LEU A 584 -19.25 61.87 7.64
CA LEU A 584 -19.22 60.63 8.41
C LEU A 584 -17.83 60.32 8.95
N ARG A 585 -16.77 60.47 8.14
CA ARG A 585 -15.38 60.30 8.58
C ARG A 585 -15.03 61.23 9.73
N THR A 586 -15.47 62.49 9.65
CA THR A 586 -15.23 63.49 10.70
C THR A 586 -15.96 63.12 11.99
N ALA A 587 -17.22 62.67 11.90
CA ALA A 587 -18.01 62.26 13.05
C ALA A 587 -17.46 61.00 13.75
N ILE A 588 -17.05 59.97 12.98
CA ILE A 588 -16.41 58.76 13.52
C ILE A 588 -15.11 59.10 14.24
N TYR A 589 -14.25 59.92 13.61
CA TYR A 589 -12.98 60.32 14.20
C TYR A 589 -13.19 61.11 15.51
N GLN A 590 -14.11 62.07 15.54
CA GLN A 590 -14.43 62.82 16.75
C GLN A 590 -15.08 61.95 17.83
N ALA A 591 -15.93 60.99 17.46
CA ALA A 591 -16.55 60.05 18.41
C ALA A 591 -15.50 59.14 19.07
N LEU A 592 -14.51 58.65 18.31
CA LEU A 592 -13.38 57.87 18.83
C LEU A 592 -12.50 58.69 19.78
N GLN A 593 -12.19 59.94 19.43
CA GLN A 593 -11.33 60.79 20.27
C GLN A 593 -12.02 61.28 21.54
N THR A 594 -13.30 61.65 21.45
CA THR A 594 -14.03 62.25 22.57
C THR A 594 -14.80 61.24 23.42
N GLN A 595 -14.95 60.00 22.95
CA GLN A 595 -15.76 58.94 23.57
C GLN A 595 -17.20 59.39 23.87
N ARG A 596 -17.73 60.32 23.05
CA ARG A 596 -19.08 60.86 23.16
C ARG A 596 -19.79 60.72 21.82
N SER A 597 -21.13 60.74 21.86
CA SER A 597 -21.95 60.77 20.65
C SER A 597 -21.73 62.06 19.88
N VAL A 598 -21.37 61.96 18.60
CA VAL A 598 -21.13 63.11 17.71
C VAL A 598 -22.17 63.11 16.60
N GLU A 599 -22.83 64.24 16.42
CA GLU A 599 -23.79 64.49 15.33
C GLU A 599 -23.06 65.19 14.17
N ALA A 600 -23.07 64.57 13.00
CA ALA A 600 -22.44 65.09 11.79
C ALA A 600 -23.28 66.23 11.19
N ARG A 601 -22.66 67.06 10.35
CA ARG A 601 -23.41 68.11 9.64
C ARG A 601 -24.39 67.47 8.65
N ARG A 602 -25.62 68.01 8.57
CA ARG A 602 -26.65 67.54 7.65
C ARG A 602 -26.20 67.64 6.20
N VAL A 603 -26.29 66.53 5.46
CA VAL A 603 -25.92 66.46 4.05
C VAL A 603 -27.18 66.42 3.20
N ARG A 604 -27.26 67.30 2.20
CA ARG A 604 -28.39 67.35 1.26
C ARG A 604 -28.24 66.24 0.22
N MET A 605 -29.31 65.48 -0.01
CA MET A 605 -29.37 64.42 -1.00
C MET A 605 -30.62 64.54 -1.86
N ASP A 606 -30.48 64.25 -3.15
CA ASP A 606 -31.59 64.20 -4.10
C ASP A 606 -31.89 62.75 -4.48
N ARG A 607 -33.17 62.36 -4.34
CA ARG A 607 -33.64 61.03 -4.75
C ARG A 607 -35.00 61.15 -5.42
N GLU A 608 -35.11 60.61 -6.64
CA GLU A 608 -36.37 60.55 -7.41
C GLU A 608 -37.10 61.91 -7.54
N GLY A 609 -36.32 63.00 -7.66
CA GLY A 609 -36.86 64.36 -7.81
C GLY A 609 -37.31 65.03 -6.50
N ARG A 610 -37.01 64.45 -5.33
CA ARG A 610 -37.21 65.08 -4.02
C ARG A 610 -35.86 65.28 -3.31
N SER A 611 -35.66 66.48 -2.76
CA SER A 611 -34.50 66.84 -1.94
C SER A 611 -34.80 66.56 -0.47
N PHE A 612 -33.93 65.82 0.20
CA PHE A 612 -34.01 65.54 1.64
C PHE A 612 -32.63 65.71 2.28
N PHE A 613 -32.60 65.90 3.59
CA PHE A 613 -31.35 65.97 4.36
C PHE A 613 -31.14 64.68 5.13
N VAL A 614 -29.92 64.16 5.10
CA VAL A 614 -29.51 63.03 5.94
C VAL A 614 -28.71 63.56 7.12
N ASN A 615 -29.16 63.21 8.31
CA ASN A 615 -28.44 63.43 9.56
C ASN A 615 -27.76 62.13 9.97
N MET A 616 -26.51 62.21 10.43
CA MET A 616 -25.73 61.03 10.85
C MET A 616 -25.21 61.22 12.27
N ILE A 617 -25.41 60.22 13.13
CA ILE A 617 -24.92 60.26 14.52
C ILE A 617 -24.00 59.07 14.75
N ALA A 618 -22.75 59.33 15.11
CA ALA A 618 -21.78 58.29 15.50
C ALA A 618 -21.73 58.18 17.03
N ARG A 619 -22.06 57.01 17.57
CA ARG A 619 -22.07 56.73 19.02
C ARG A 619 -21.08 55.63 19.38
N PRO A 620 -20.05 55.89 20.20
CA PRO A 620 -19.19 54.83 20.69
C PRO A 620 -19.96 53.93 21.67
N VAL A 621 -19.73 52.62 21.58
CA VAL A 621 -20.35 51.58 22.40
C VAL A 621 -19.25 50.61 22.81
N HIS A 622 -19.05 50.43 24.12
CA HIS A 622 -18.21 49.37 24.65
C HIS A 622 -19.08 48.16 24.99
N ASP A 623 -18.68 46.98 24.56
CA ASP A 623 -19.32 45.72 24.96
C ASP A 623 -18.42 44.93 25.91
N ASP A 624 -18.92 44.66 27.12
CA ASP A 624 -18.16 44.01 28.20
C ASP A 624 -17.94 42.50 27.93
N GLU A 625 -18.78 41.84 27.13
CA GLU A 625 -18.62 40.41 26.80
C GLU A 625 -17.62 40.20 25.65
N ALA A 626 -17.63 41.09 24.66
CA ALA A 626 -16.67 41.08 23.56
C ALA A 626 -15.34 41.78 23.89
N ASN A 627 -15.29 42.56 25.00
CA ASN A 627 -14.15 43.37 25.43
C ASN A 627 -13.56 44.23 24.29
N ALA A 628 -14.44 44.85 23.51
CA ALA A 628 -14.09 45.62 22.32
C ALA A 628 -14.97 46.88 22.20
N ASP A 629 -14.39 47.95 21.66
CA ASP A 629 -15.13 49.18 21.36
C ASP A 629 -15.65 49.15 19.93
N PHE A 630 -16.93 49.47 19.81
CA PHE A 630 -17.63 49.63 18.55
C PHE A 630 -18.17 51.05 18.42
N ILE A 631 -18.59 51.40 17.21
CA ILE A 631 -19.30 52.65 16.94
C ILE A 631 -20.58 52.31 16.22
N LEU A 632 -21.70 52.73 16.80
CA LEU A 632 -23.00 52.68 16.16
C LEU A 632 -23.24 53.98 15.39
N VAL A 633 -23.34 53.88 14.07
CA VAL A 633 -23.71 54.98 13.17
C VAL A 633 -25.20 54.89 12.89
N LEU A 634 -25.94 55.96 13.18
CA LEU A 634 -27.38 56.09 12.93
C LEU A 634 -27.63 57.09 11.80
N PHE A 635 -28.55 56.78 10.89
CA PHE A 635 -28.96 57.63 9.78
C PHE A 635 -30.42 58.07 9.94
N ASP A 636 -30.70 59.36 9.80
CA ASP A 636 -32.05 59.92 9.91
C ASP A 636 -32.34 60.82 8.68
N GLU A 637 -33.48 60.61 8.02
CA GLU A 637 -33.88 61.34 6.80
C GLU A 637 -34.94 62.39 7.15
N VAL A 638 -34.67 63.66 6.84
CA VAL A 638 -35.60 64.78 7.08
C VAL A 638 -35.95 65.42 5.74
N GLU A 639 -37.24 65.42 5.36
CA GLU A 639 -37.73 66.02 4.11
C GLU A 639 -37.68 67.57 4.14
N ASP A 640 -37.36 68.18 2.99
CA ASP A 640 -37.23 69.64 2.83
C ASP A 640 -38.61 70.32 2.69
N SER A 641 -39.18 70.80 3.80
CA SER A 641 -40.32 71.72 3.80
C SER A 641 -39.85 73.16 4.04
N MET A 642 -39.86 74.01 2.99
CA MET A 642 -39.54 75.44 3.04
C MET A 642 -40.52 76.25 3.92
N VAL A 643 -39.99 77.10 4.82
CA VAL A 643 -40.22 78.55 5.12
C VAL A 643 -39.24 78.86 6.29
N GLY A 644 -38.21 79.70 6.25
CA GLY A 644 -38.10 81.11 5.83
C GLY A 644 -37.90 82.00 7.07
N SER A 645 -36.77 82.73 7.21
CA SER A 645 -36.72 84.12 7.72
C SER A 645 -35.30 84.66 7.98
N ASN A 646 -35.09 85.86 7.41
CA ASN A 646 -34.32 87.02 7.90
C ASN A 646 -32.78 86.96 7.92
N GLY A 647 -32.14 87.58 6.92
CA GLY A 647 -32.07 89.05 6.81
C GLY A 647 -30.91 89.74 7.54
N GLY A 648 -30.02 90.36 6.74
CA GLY A 648 -29.25 91.57 7.07
C GLY A 648 -27.97 91.36 7.88
N GLN A 649 -26.88 92.10 7.69
CA GLN A 649 -26.63 93.30 6.87
C GLN A 649 -25.12 93.62 6.91
N ALA A 650 -24.69 94.44 5.94
CA ALA A 650 -23.59 95.41 6.00
C ALA A 650 -22.16 94.99 5.58
N ASP A 651 -21.87 95.23 4.31
CA ASP A 651 -20.74 96.05 3.79
C ASP A 651 -20.36 97.20 4.76
N ASP A 652 -19.13 97.71 4.91
CA ASP A 652 -18.01 97.86 3.98
C ASP A 652 -16.76 98.30 4.78
N GLN A 653 -15.57 97.79 4.43
CA GLN A 653 -14.24 98.43 4.60
C GLN A 653 -13.15 97.44 4.14
N ARG A 654 -13.00 97.30 2.82
CA ARG A 654 -11.91 96.56 2.17
C ARG A 654 -10.75 97.51 1.85
N ASP A 655 -9.61 97.35 2.53
CA ASP A 655 -8.30 97.63 1.92
C ASP A 655 -7.05 97.00 2.60
N PRO A 656 -7.07 96.42 3.83
CA PRO A 656 -5.89 95.67 4.33
C PRO A 656 -5.97 94.15 4.09
N ILE A 657 -7.15 93.62 3.76
CA ILE A 657 -7.40 92.17 3.63
C ILE A 657 -6.89 91.61 2.30
N ILE A 658 -6.89 92.41 1.23
CA ILE A 658 -6.50 91.96 -0.12
C ILE A 658 -5.00 91.58 -0.15
N ALA A 659 -4.14 92.39 0.46
CA ALA A 659 -2.70 92.09 0.55
C ALA A 659 -2.34 90.92 1.50
N GLN A 660 -3.27 90.54 2.39
CA GLN A 660 -3.13 89.33 3.21
C GLN A 660 -3.60 88.09 2.45
N LEU A 661 -4.72 88.21 1.72
CA LEU A 661 -5.25 87.15 0.86
C LEU A 661 -4.30 86.82 -0.30
N GLU A 662 -3.62 87.79 -0.90
CA GLU A 662 -2.64 87.51 -1.97
C GLU A 662 -1.42 86.71 -1.48
N ARG A 663 -0.93 86.99 -0.27
CA ARG A 663 0.16 86.22 0.35
C ARG A 663 -0.28 84.81 0.74
N GLU A 664 -1.51 84.67 1.20
CA GLU A 664 -2.11 83.37 1.54
C GLU A 664 -2.40 82.53 0.28
N LEU A 665 -2.82 83.18 -0.81
CA LEU A 665 -3.00 82.57 -2.13
C LEU A 665 -1.66 82.09 -2.72
N GLN A 666 -0.60 82.87 -2.56
CA GLN A 666 0.73 82.49 -3.03
C GLN A 666 1.27 81.28 -2.24
N ARG A 667 1.12 81.29 -0.92
CA ARG A 667 1.53 80.18 -0.06
C ARG A 667 0.74 78.89 -0.34
N THR A 668 -0.56 79.00 -0.58
CA THR A 668 -1.39 77.84 -0.94
C THR A 668 -1.07 77.29 -2.32
N LYS A 669 -0.69 78.14 -3.30
CA LYS A 669 -0.20 77.68 -4.61
C LYS A 669 1.11 76.89 -4.50
N GLU A 670 2.07 77.39 -3.75
CA GLU A 670 3.35 76.69 -3.54
C GLU A 670 3.13 75.34 -2.84
N GLN A 671 2.22 75.29 -1.86
CA GLN A 671 1.87 74.07 -1.16
C GLN A 671 1.10 73.07 -2.06
N LEU A 672 0.23 73.57 -2.94
CA LEU A 672 -0.46 72.76 -3.94
C LEU A 672 0.54 72.14 -4.93
N GLN A 673 1.51 72.92 -5.40
CA GLN A 673 2.50 72.45 -6.36
C GLN A 673 3.42 71.37 -5.77
N ALA A 674 3.88 71.55 -4.52
CA ALA A 674 4.61 70.51 -3.80
C ALA A 674 3.78 69.22 -3.61
N THR A 675 2.47 69.35 -3.38
CA THR A 675 1.57 68.19 -3.25
C THR A 675 1.38 67.47 -4.58
N ILE A 676 1.32 68.20 -5.69
CA ILE A 676 1.21 67.62 -7.04
C ILE A 676 2.49 66.84 -7.37
N GLU A 677 3.67 67.42 -7.16
CA GLU A 677 4.96 66.74 -7.40
C GLU A 677 5.10 65.46 -6.54
N GLN A 678 4.66 65.52 -5.29
CA GLN A 678 4.64 64.35 -4.41
C GLN A 678 3.63 63.28 -4.88
N SER A 679 2.47 63.69 -5.39
CA SER A 679 1.47 62.79 -5.98
C SER A 679 1.99 62.13 -7.25
N GLU A 680 2.63 62.88 -8.13
CA GLU A 680 3.21 62.36 -9.38
C GLU A 680 4.30 61.32 -9.08
N THR A 681 5.20 61.63 -8.14
CA THR A 681 6.23 60.69 -7.67
C THR A 681 5.61 59.41 -7.11
N SER A 682 4.58 59.53 -6.26
CA SER A 682 3.89 58.36 -5.70
C SER A 682 3.16 57.54 -6.78
N THR A 683 2.61 58.18 -7.82
CA THR A 683 2.00 57.45 -8.93
C THR A 683 3.01 56.70 -9.80
N GLU A 684 4.21 57.25 -10.00
CA GLU A 684 5.29 56.55 -10.68
C GLU A 684 5.80 55.36 -9.86
N GLU A 685 5.98 55.52 -8.54
CA GLU A 685 6.35 54.43 -7.64
C GLU A 685 5.29 53.32 -7.61
N LEU A 686 4.00 53.69 -7.55
CA LEU A 686 2.89 52.73 -7.62
C LEU A 686 2.88 52.00 -8.95
N LYS A 687 3.16 52.68 -10.05
CA LYS A 687 3.22 52.06 -11.38
C LYS A 687 4.39 51.07 -11.48
N ALA A 688 5.58 51.44 -10.98
CA ALA A 688 6.73 50.55 -10.93
C ALA A 688 6.46 49.31 -10.06
N SER A 689 5.85 49.50 -8.89
CA SER A 689 5.45 48.40 -8.01
C SER A 689 4.43 47.48 -8.67
N ASN A 690 3.50 48.03 -9.46
CA ASN A 690 2.51 47.22 -10.18
C ASN A 690 3.14 46.41 -11.32
N GLU A 691 4.11 46.99 -12.05
CA GLU A 691 4.87 46.27 -13.08
C GLU A 691 5.71 45.13 -12.47
N GLU A 692 6.30 45.34 -11.30
CA GLU A 692 7.05 44.32 -10.56
C GLU A 692 6.13 43.20 -10.05
N LEU A 693 4.95 43.54 -9.51
CA LEU A 693 3.92 42.56 -9.12
C LEU A 693 3.42 41.73 -10.31
N GLN A 694 3.32 42.35 -11.48
CA GLN A 694 2.90 41.65 -12.70
C GLN A 694 4.00 40.68 -13.19
N ALA A 695 5.27 41.06 -13.09
CA ALA A 695 6.39 40.16 -13.38
C ALA A 695 6.45 38.97 -12.41
N ILE A 696 6.28 39.21 -11.11
CA ILE A 696 6.24 38.16 -10.08
C ILE A 696 5.07 37.20 -10.31
N ASN A 697 3.90 37.70 -10.72
CA ASN A 697 2.76 36.85 -11.05
C ASN A 697 3.03 35.94 -12.25
N GLU A 698 3.71 36.44 -13.28
CA GLU A 698 4.06 35.63 -14.46
C GLU A 698 5.10 34.55 -14.10
N GLU A 699 6.09 34.89 -13.26
CA GLU A 699 7.08 33.92 -12.77
C GLU A 699 6.43 32.85 -11.88
N LEU A 700 5.51 33.24 -10.98
CA LEU A 700 4.71 32.31 -10.20
C LEU A 700 3.88 31.38 -11.08
N ARG A 701 3.29 31.91 -12.16
CA ARG A 701 2.51 31.11 -13.11
C ARG A 701 3.38 30.08 -13.83
N SER A 702 4.56 30.48 -14.28
CA SER A 702 5.54 29.55 -14.87
C SER A 702 5.98 28.47 -13.88
N ALA A 703 6.26 28.84 -12.62
CA ALA A 703 6.64 27.89 -11.58
C ALA A 703 5.49 26.92 -11.24
N THR A 704 4.23 27.37 -11.31
CA THR A 704 3.08 26.48 -11.13
C THR A 704 2.91 25.48 -12.27
N GLU A 705 3.17 25.88 -13.52
CA GLU A 705 3.11 24.96 -14.68
C GLU A 705 4.24 23.91 -14.62
N GLU A 706 5.44 24.29 -14.20
CA GLU A 706 6.54 23.32 -13.95
C GLU A 706 6.26 22.38 -12.76
N LEU A 707 5.59 22.87 -11.71
CA LEU A 707 5.18 22.02 -10.59
C LEU A 707 4.07 21.03 -10.97
N GLU A 708 3.14 21.44 -11.84
CA GLU A 708 2.06 20.58 -12.31
C GLU A 708 2.61 19.43 -13.17
N THR A 709 3.53 19.72 -14.08
CA THR A 709 4.23 18.69 -14.88
C THR A 709 5.06 17.74 -14.00
N SER A 710 5.81 18.26 -13.01
CA SER A 710 6.57 17.41 -12.08
C SER A 710 5.65 16.53 -11.20
N LYS A 711 4.46 17.03 -10.84
CA LYS A 711 3.45 16.27 -10.10
C LYS A 711 2.89 15.12 -10.93
N GLU A 712 2.62 15.33 -12.22
CA GLU A 712 2.17 14.28 -13.14
C GLU A 712 3.21 13.16 -13.27
N GLU A 713 4.49 13.50 -13.41
CA GLU A 713 5.58 12.53 -13.46
C GLU A 713 5.71 11.72 -12.15
N LEU A 714 5.62 12.37 -10.99
CA LEU A 714 5.67 11.68 -9.68
C LEU A 714 4.45 10.79 -9.45
N GLN A 715 3.28 11.19 -9.94
CA GLN A 715 2.07 10.38 -9.83
C GLN A 715 2.20 9.11 -10.68
N SER A 716 2.75 9.21 -11.89
CA SER A 716 3.05 8.04 -12.73
C SER A 716 4.06 7.10 -12.07
N ILE A 717 5.13 7.61 -11.46
CA ILE A 717 6.12 6.78 -10.73
C ILE A 717 5.50 6.09 -9.50
N ASN A 718 4.60 6.77 -8.78
CA ASN A 718 3.91 6.17 -7.65
C ASN A 718 2.96 5.05 -8.06
N GLU A 719 2.26 5.20 -9.20
CA GLU A 719 1.43 4.13 -9.77
C GLU A 719 2.28 2.92 -10.17
N GLU A 720 3.48 3.14 -10.70
CA GLU A 720 4.42 2.04 -11.03
C GLU A 720 4.97 1.36 -9.76
N LEU A 721 5.37 2.13 -8.74
CA LEU A 721 5.88 1.61 -7.47
C LEU A 721 4.84 0.83 -6.66
N THR A 722 3.61 1.31 -6.62
CA THR A 722 2.51 0.62 -5.94
C THR A 722 2.20 -0.71 -6.63
N THR A 723 2.28 -0.76 -7.95
CA THR A 723 2.14 -2.00 -8.73
C THR A 723 3.27 -2.98 -8.42
N VAL A 724 4.53 -2.53 -8.41
CA VAL A 724 5.71 -3.37 -8.08
C VAL A 724 5.65 -3.87 -6.63
N ASN A 725 5.23 -3.04 -5.68
CA ASN A 725 5.08 -3.45 -4.28
C ASN A 725 3.98 -4.50 -4.10
N ALA A 726 2.86 -4.38 -4.83
CA ALA A 726 1.82 -5.39 -4.82
C ALA A 726 2.33 -6.73 -5.38
N GLU A 727 3.13 -6.70 -6.45
CA GLU A 727 3.75 -7.88 -7.04
C GLU A 727 4.76 -8.55 -6.10
N LEU A 728 5.60 -7.76 -5.42
CA LEU A 728 6.57 -8.28 -4.45
C LEU A 728 5.89 -8.91 -3.24
N LYS A 729 4.83 -8.26 -2.70
CA LYS A 729 4.05 -8.77 -1.58
C LYS A 729 3.38 -10.11 -1.94
N ALA A 730 2.79 -10.19 -3.14
CA ALA A 730 2.26 -11.43 -3.67
C ALA A 730 3.35 -12.52 -3.74
N LYS A 731 4.58 -12.18 -4.15
CA LYS A 731 5.70 -13.13 -4.21
C LYS A 731 6.16 -13.62 -2.85
N VAL A 732 6.16 -12.76 -1.83
CA VAL A 732 6.50 -13.15 -0.45
C VAL A 732 5.43 -14.07 0.15
N GLU A 733 4.15 -13.72 -0.01
CA GLU A 733 3.03 -14.56 0.43
C GLU A 733 3.02 -15.92 -0.27
N GLU A 734 3.27 -15.94 -1.58
CA GLU A 734 3.44 -17.16 -2.37
C GLU A 734 4.61 -18.01 -1.83
N THR A 735 5.75 -17.40 -1.51
CA THR A 735 6.93 -18.11 -0.97
C THR A 735 6.67 -18.69 0.42
N SER A 736 6.00 -17.95 1.31
CA SER A 736 5.63 -18.44 2.64
C SER A 736 4.65 -19.60 2.55
N LYS A 737 3.64 -19.47 1.68
CA LYS A 737 2.68 -20.53 1.41
C LYS A 737 3.36 -21.77 0.83
N ILE A 738 4.28 -21.61 -0.13
CA ILE A 738 5.10 -22.70 -0.65
C ILE A 738 5.90 -23.38 0.47
N ASN A 739 6.47 -22.62 1.41
CA ASN A 739 7.24 -23.18 2.52
C ASN A 739 6.37 -23.97 3.50
N ASP A 740 5.20 -23.44 3.85
CA ASP A 740 4.21 -24.12 4.70
C ASP A 740 3.67 -25.38 4.00
N ASP A 741 3.36 -25.29 2.71
CA ASP A 741 2.95 -26.41 1.87
C ASP A 741 4.07 -27.46 1.78
N LEU A 742 5.35 -27.06 1.65
CA LEU A 742 6.49 -27.97 1.70
C LEU A 742 6.61 -28.66 3.06
N GLN A 743 6.43 -27.95 4.16
CA GLN A 743 6.49 -28.52 5.50
C GLN A 743 5.34 -29.49 5.77
N ASN A 744 4.14 -29.16 5.30
CA ASN A 744 2.96 -30.01 5.34
C ASN A 744 3.12 -31.23 4.44
N LEU A 745 3.68 -31.08 3.23
CA LEU A 745 4.02 -32.19 2.33
C LEU A 745 5.08 -33.10 2.94
N ILE A 746 6.12 -32.56 3.57
CA ILE A 746 7.16 -33.36 4.24
C ILE A 746 6.55 -34.18 5.39
N THR A 747 5.62 -33.59 6.14
CA THR A 747 4.96 -34.26 7.28
C THR A 747 3.90 -35.26 6.82
N ALA A 748 3.16 -34.96 5.74
CA ALA A 748 2.11 -35.81 5.19
C ALA A 748 2.64 -37.02 4.43
N ASN A 749 3.86 -36.97 3.89
CA ASN A 749 4.43 -38.07 3.09
C ASN A 749 4.84 -39.30 3.91
N ASP A 750 4.81 -39.27 5.24
CA ASP A 750 5.14 -40.42 6.09
C ASP A 750 6.54 -41.04 5.85
N ILE A 751 7.47 -40.26 5.28
CA ILE A 751 8.86 -40.67 4.99
C ILE A 751 9.79 -40.23 6.12
N GLY A 752 10.60 -41.16 6.64
CA GLY A 752 11.69 -40.84 7.55
C GLY A 752 12.86 -40.26 6.78
N THR A 753 13.15 -38.97 6.93
CA THR A 753 14.23 -38.29 6.20
C THR A 753 15.20 -37.64 7.18
N ILE A 754 16.50 -37.81 6.94
CA ILE A 754 17.59 -37.23 7.73
C ILE A 754 18.52 -36.49 6.77
N PHE A 755 18.68 -35.20 7.01
CA PHE A 755 19.68 -34.36 6.36
C PHE A 755 20.95 -34.38 7.20
N VAL A 756 22.08 -34.72 6.59
CA VAL A 756 23.39 -34.72 7.22
C VAL A 756 24.36 -33.80 6.48
N ASP A 757 25.34 -33.25 7.18
CA ASP A 757 26.44 -32.47 6.59
C ASP A 757 27.55 -33.39 6.02
N ARG A 758 28.64 -32.78 5.52
CA ARG A 758 29.80 -33.53 4.98
C ARG A 758 30.50 -34.44 6.01
N ASN A 759 30.36 -34.15 7.29
CA ASN A 759 30.94 -34.93 8.39
C ASN A 759 29.91 -35.91 8.98
N MET A 760 28.83 -36.20 8.24
CA MET A 760 27.72 -37.05 8.67
C MET A 760 27.00 -36.54 9.93
N ARG A 761 27.07 -35.24 10.24
CA ARG A 761 26.34 -34.64 11.37
C ARG A 761 24.93 -34.27 10.96
N ILE A 762 23.95 -34.56 11.81
CA ILE A 762 22.54 -34.31 11.52
C ILE A 762 22.29 -32.79 11.45
N LYS A 763 21.82 -32.30 10.30
CA LYS A 763 21.36 -30.91 10.10
C LYS A 763 19.88 -30.76 10.43
N ARG A 764 19.08 -31.73 10.01
CA ARG A 764 17.61 -31.74 10.17
C ARG A 764 17.09 -33.16 9.98
N PHE A 765 15.98 -33.51 10.60
CA PHE A 765 15.30 -34.79 10.35
C PHE A 765 13.78 -34.62 10.41
N THR A 766 13.03 -35.56 9.82
CA THR A 766 11.58 -35.62 9.93
C THR A 766 11.16 -36.48 11.13
N PRO A 767 10.00 -36.25 11.75
CA PRO A 767 9.54 -37.03 12.90
C PRO A 767 9.55 -38.56 12.64
N ARG A 768 9.20 -38.99 11.43
CA ARG A 768 9.22 -40.42 11.02
C ARG A 768 10.61 -41.05 11.00
N ALA A 769 11.69 -40.26 10.91
CA ALA A 769 13.04 -40.79 11.01
C ALA A 769 13.32 -41.43 12.38
N THR A 770 12.57 -41.05 13.42
CA THR A 770 12.68 -41.61 14.77
C THR A 770 12.21 -43.07 14.88
N ASP A 771 11.40 -43.55 13.91
CA ASP A 771 10.97 -44.94 13.85
C ASP A 771 12.13 -45.88 13.49
N VAL A 772 13.08 -45.39 12.68
CA VAL A 772 14.21 -46.13 12.13
C VAL A 772 15.50 -45.89 12.94
N PHE A 773 15.73 -44.65 13.37
CA PHE A 773 16.89 -44.24 14.17
C PHE A 773 16.44 -43.70 15.52
N SER A 774 17.14 -44.03 16.60
CA SER A 774 16.80 -43.51 17.94
C SER A 774 17.30 -42.08 18.15
N ILE A 775 16.75 -41.11 17.40
CA ILE A 775 17.16 -39.69 17.34
C ILE A 775 16.16 -38.83 18.11
N ILE A 776 16.64 -37.83 18.85
CA ILE A 776 15.84 -36.78 19.48
C ILE A 776 16.23 -35.38 18.94
N SER A 777 15.38 -34.37 19.15
CA SER A 777 15.60 -33.02 18.60
C SER A 777 16.92 -32.36 19.04
N SER A 778 17.50 -32.80 20.16
CA SER A 778 18.81 -32.34 20.65
C SER A 778 20.01 -33.05 19.99
N ASP A 779 19.80 -34.09 19.18
CA ASP A 779 20.88 -34.77 18.44
C ASP A 779 21.25 -34.05 17.13
N VAL A 780 20.60 -32.93 16.80
CA VAL A 780 21.01 -32.06 15.69
C VAL A 780 22.44 -31.56 15.96
N GLY A 781 23.36 -31.81 15.02
CA GLY A 781 24.79 -31.55 15.14
C GLY A 781 25.64 -32.75 15.59
N ARG A 782 25.02 -33.84 16.07
CA ARG A 782 25.69 -35.10 16.40
C ARG A 782 25.92 -35.93 15.14
N SER A 783 26.98 -36.76 15.12
CA SER A 783 27.22 -37.68 14.01
C SER A 783 26.15 -38.76 13.97
N LEU A 784 25.59 -39.01 12.78
CA LEU A 784 24.61 -40.06 12.54
C LEU A 784 25.17 -41.46 12.85
N LEU A 785 26.49 -41.63 12.75
CA LEU A 785 27.19 -42.89 13.03
C LEU A 785 27.21 -43.27 14.52
N ASP A 786 27.04 -42.28 15.41
CA ASP A 786 27.02 -42.48 16.86
C ASP A 786 25.61 -42.83 17.39
N ILE A 787 24.63 -42.97 16.49
CA ILE A 787 23.23 -43.18 16.81
C ILE A 787 22.82 -44.61 16.45
N THR A 788 22.21 -45.30 17.41
CA THR A 788 21.71 -46.67 17.21
C THR A 788 20.48 -46.68 16.31
N HIS A 789 20.47 -47.58 15.32
CA HIS A 789 19.36 -47.79 14.39
C HIS A 789 18.79 -49.21 14.47
N ARG A 790 17.56 -49.38 13.97
CA ARG A 790 16.81 -50.65 13.99
C ARG A 790 16.88 -51.48 12.70
N LEU A 791 17.67 -51.03 11.72
CA LEU A 791 17.86 -51.69 10.42
C LEU A 791 18.81 -52.90 10.53
N GLU A 792 18.47 -54.01 9.87
CA GLU A 792 19.34 -55.18 9.63
C GLU A 792 20.33 -54.86 8.48
N TYR A 793 21.16 -53.83 8.66
CA TYR A 793 22.07 -53.36 7.62
C TYR A 793 23.36 -52.73 8.17
N ASP A 794 24.49 -53.39 7.96
CA ASP A 794 25.78 -53.00 8.54
C ASP A 794 26.61 -52.03 7.66
N ARG A 795 26.20 -51.78 6.40
CA ARG A 795 26.93 -50.93 5.43
C ARG A 795 26.34 -49.53 5.23
N LEU A 796 25.51 -49.08 6.17
CA LEU A 796 24.81 -47.79 6.06
C LEU A 796 25.76 -46.59 5.98
N ALA A 797 26.88 -46.65 6.72
CA ALA A 797 27.91 -45.64 6.72
C ALA A 797 28.67 -45.58 5.39
N ASP A 798 29.02 -46.75 4.85
CA ASP A 798 29.77 -46.88 3.61
C ASP A 798 28.95 -46.40 2.41
N ASP A 799 27.67 -46.80 2.32
CA ASP A 799 26.77 -46.36 1.24
C ASP A 799 26.47 -44.84 1.33
N ALA A 800 26.39 -44.26 2.54
CA ALA A 800 26.21 -42.82 2.69
C ALA A 800 27.46 -42.02 2.25
N ALA A 801 28.66 -42.54 2.55
CA ALA A 801 29.92 -41.96 2.09
C ALA A 801 30.11 -42.15 0.58
N GLU A 802 29.74 -43.30 0.03
CA GLU A 802 29.82 -43.57 -1.41
C GLU A 802 28.84 -42.69 -2.21
N ALA A 803 27.62 -42.46 -1.71
CA ALA A 803 26.67 -41.54 -2.32
C ALA A 803 27.20 -40.09 -2.33
N PHE A 804 27.98 -39.73 -1.30
CA PHE A 804 28.63 -38.43 -1.20
C PHE A 804 29.77 -38.26 -2.22
N ASP A 805 30.68 -39.25 -2.32
CA ASP A 805 31.84 -39.19 -3.20
C ASP A 805 31.49 -39.40 -4.68
N SER A 806 30.56 -40.31 -4.96
CA SER A 806 30.17 -40.66 -6.33
C SER A 806 29.16 -39.67 -6.93
N LEU A 807 28.54 -38.82 -6.11
CA LEU A 807 27.44 -37.92 -6.48
C LEU A 807 26.23 -38.64 -7.10
N ARG A 808 26.10 -39.95 -6.87
CA ARG A 808 25.01 -40.77 -7.43
C ARG A 808 24.02 -41.14 -6.33
N LEU A 809 22.75 -41.22 -6.72
CA LEU A 809 21.71 -41.79 -5.88
C LEU A 809 22.02 -43.27 -5.63
N ILE A 810 22.06 -43.67 -4.36
CA ILE A 810 22.15 -45.08 -3.96
C ILE A 810 20.81 -45.48 -3.34
N GLU A 811 20.22 -46.56 -3.83
CA GLU A 811 18.98 -47.13 -3.32
C GLU A 811 19.21 -48.55 -2.76
N ARG A 812 18.64 -48.83 -1.58
CA ARG A 812 18.68 -50.14 -0.93
C ARG A 812 17.34 -50.51 -0.33
N GLU A 813 16.85 -51.72 -0.57
CA GLU A 813 15.76 -52.30 0.20
C GLU A 813 16.34 -52.89 1.49
N LEU A 814 15.97 -52.31 2.63
CA LEU A 814 16.47 -52.66 3.95
C LEU A 814 15.34 -53.26 4.78
N LYS A 815 15.64 -54.37 5.45
CA LYS A 815 14.73 -54.96 6.42
C LYS A 815 15.06 -54.41 7.80
N SER A 816 14.02 -54.08 8.57
CA SER A 816 14.15 -53.69 9.96
C SER A 816 13.97 -54.90 10.87
N THR A 817 14.58 -54.81 12.06
CA THR A 817 14.52 -55.86 13.11
C THR A 817 13.10 -56.16 13.62
N ASP A 818 12.14 -55.26 13.36
CA ASP A 818 10.71 -55.44 13.65
C ASP A 818 9.91 -56.08 12.50
N GLY A 819 10.58 -56.50 11.42
CA GLY A 819 9.97 -57.18 10.27
C GLY A 819 9.42 -56.26 9.18
N ARG A 820 9.57 -54.94 9.31
CA ARG A 820 9.19 -53.96 8.27
C ARG A 820 10.26 -53.87 7.18
N TRP A 821 9.82 -53.47 5.99
CA TRP A 821 10.70 -53.22 4.85
C TRP A 821 10.75 -51.72 4.55
N TYR A 822 11.95 -51.20 4.40
CA TYR A 822 12.22 -49.80 4.09
C TYR A 822 13.01 -49.70 2.78
N LEU A 823 12.60 -48.81 1.89
CA LEU A 823 13.45 -48.36 0.80
C LEU A 823 14.30 -47.19 1.31
N ALA A 824 15.59 -47.44 1.50
CA ALA A 824 16.58 -46.44 1.87
C ALA A 824 17.16 -45.80 0.61
N ARG A 825 17.19 -44.47 0.56
CA ARG A 825 17.78 -43.69 -0.52
C ARG A 825 18.77 -42.69 0.05
N PHE A 826 19.95 -42.65 -0.55
CA PHE A 826 21.04 -41.75 -0.17
C PHE A 826 21.29 -40.78 -1.33
N LEU A 827 21.01 -39.50 -1.11
CA LEU A 827 21.14 -38.45 -2.13
C LEU A 827 22.15 -37.38 -1.69
N PRO A 828 23.08 -36.94 -2.54
CA PRO A 828 23.90 -35.77 -2.25
C PRO A 828 23.03 -34.51 -2.24
N TYR A 829 23.16 -33.70 -1.19
CA TYR A 829 22.48 -32.40 -1.06
C TYR A 829 23.36 -31.30 -1.64
N ARG A 830 22.92 -30.68 -2.75
CA ARG A 830 23.60 -29.54 -3.40
C ARG A 830 22.91 -28.23 -3.04
N THR A 831 23.70 -27.22 -2.71
CA THR A 831 23.21 -25.84 -2.57
C THR A 831 23.04 -25.19 -3.94
N THR A 832 22.37 -24.05 -3.97
CA THR A 832 22.19 -23.19 -5.16
C THR A 832 23.52 -22.71 -5.78
N GLU A 833 24.63 -22.80 -5.03
CA GLU A 833 26.00 -22.49 -5.49
C GLU A 833 26.74 -23.73 -6.06
N ASP A 834 26.04 -24.83 -6.35
CA ASP A 834 26.58 -26.11 -6.86
C ASP A 834 27.63 -26.75 -5.91
N ARG A 835 27.64 -26.33 -4.64
CA ARG A 835 28.50 -26.89 -3.59
C ARG A 835 27.76 -28.01 -2.87
N ILE A 836 28.38 -29.19 -2.80
CA ILE A 836 27.86 -30.33 -2.03
C ILE A 836 27.91 -29.96 -0.55
N ASP A 837 26.78 -29.78 0.11
CA ASP A 837 26.71 -29.31 1.50
C ASP A 837 26.24 -30.42 2.47
N GLY A 838 26.01 -31.62 1.95
CA GLY A 838 25.61 -32.76 2.77
C GLY A 838 25.02 -33.92 1.97
N ALA A 839 24.31 -34.80 2.67
CA ALA A 839 23.50 -35.86 2.08
C ALA A 839 22.10 -35.89 2.71
N VAL A 840 21.13 -36.36 1.95
CA VAL A 840 19.76 -36.63 2.38
C VAL A 840 19.58 -38.14 2.37
N LEU A 841 19.31 -38.69 3.55
CA LEU A 841 18.92 -40.08 3.72
C LEU A 841 17.41 -40.13 3.87
N SER A 842 16.73 -40.91 3.04
CA SER A 842 15.27 -41.11 3.16
C SER A 842 14.95 -42.59 3.30
N PHE A 843 14.00 -42.90 4.16
CA PHE A 843 13.54 -44.23 4.52
C PHE A 843 12.03 -44.27 4.33
N VAL A 844 11.61 -44.93 3.25
CA VAL A 844 10.20 -45.08 2.90
C VAL A 844 9.74 -46.47 3.32
N ASP A 845 8.71 -46.57 4.15
CA ASP A 845 8.11 -47.87 4.49
C ASP A 845 7.44 -48.47 3.24
N ILE A 846 8.01 -49.56 2.72
CA ILE A 846 7.52 -50.29 1.56
C ILE A 846 6.85 -51.61 1.95
N THR A 847 6.50 -51.79 3.22
CA THR A 847 5.93 -53.06 3.71
C THR A 847 4.60 -53.39 3.02
N SER A 848 3.70 -52.42 2.93
CA SER A 848 2.41 -52.57 2.22
C SER A 848 2.61 -52.67 0.70
N ARG A 849 3.57 -51.93 0.13
CA ARG A 849 3.92 -52.01 -1.29
C ARG A 849 4.49 -53.37 -1.66
N ARG A 850 5.35 -53.98 -0.86
CA ARG A 850 5.87 -55.34 -1.08
C ARG A 850 4.74 -56.36 -1.04
N ALA A 851 3.85 -56.27 -0.05
CA ALA A 851 2.67 -57.13 0.03
C ALA A 851 1.72 -56.92 -1.16
N ALA A 852 1.54 -55.67 -1.60
CA ALA A 852 0.70 -55.32 -2.73
C ALA A 852 1.35 -55.63 -4.09
N GLU A 853 2.67 -55.54 -4.26
CA GLU A 853 3.40 -55.98 -5.46
C GLU A 853 3.35 -57.50 -5.59
N GLU A 854 3.44 -58.23 -4.47
CA GLU A 854 3.20 -59.67 -4.44
C GLU A 854 1.77 -60.00 -4.92
N GLN A 855 0.77 -59.20 -4.51
CA GLN A 855 -0.65 -59.33 -4.93
C GLN A 855 -0.95 -58.74 -6.33
N LEU A 856 -0.23 -57.71 -6.79
CA LEU A 856 -0.42 -57.03 -8.08
C LEU A 856 0.33 -57.72 -9.19
N ARG A 857 1.43 -58.43 -8.90
CA ARG A 857 2.02 -59.39 -9.83
C ARG A 857 1.04 -60.51 -10.19
N GLU A 858 0.05 -60.75 -9.33
CA GLU A 858 -1.08 -61.66 -9.59
C GLU A 858 -2.26 -60.97 -10.33
N ALA A 859 -2.31 -59.63 -10.40
CA ALA A 859 -3.49 -58.88 -10.87
C ALA A 859 -3.25 -57.80 -11.95
N GLY A 860 -2.02 -57.54 -12.39
CA GLY A 860 -1.70 -56.44 -13.30
C GLY A 860 -2.21 -56.61 -14.73
N GLN A 861 -3.01 -55.65 -15.23
CA GLN A 861 -2.97 -55.20 -16.65
C GLN A 861 -3.86 -53.97 -17.03
N ALA A 862 -4.70 -53.39 -16.15
CA ALA A 862 -5.71 -52.40 -16.60
C ALA A 862 -5.53 -50.92 -16.16
N GLY A 863 -4.54 -50.58 -15.32
CA GLY A 863 -4.50 -49.26 -14.64
C GLY A 863 -3.66 -48.15 -15.29
N LEU A 864 -2.81 -48.45 -16.27
CA LEU A 864 -1.86 -47.47 -16.83
C LEU A 864 -2.51 -46.50 -17.82
N ASP A 865 -3.52 -46.94 -18.57
CA ASP A 865 -4.14 -46.14 -19.63
C ASP A 865 -4.96 -44.95 -19.09
N GLU A 866 -5.58 -45.08 -17.92
CA GLU A 866 -6.46 -44.05 -17.35
C GLU A 866 -5.69 -42.86 -16.76
N VAL A 867 -4.48 -43.10 -16.23
CA VAL A 867 -3.62 -42.04 -15.68
C VAL A 867 -3.02 -41.20 -16.82
N GLU A 868 -2.64 -41.85 -17.91
CA GLU A 868 -2.10 -41.15 -19.08
C GLU A 868 -3.19 -40.36 -19.82
N ARG A 869 -4.42 -40.89 -19.87
CA ARG A 869 -5.59 -40.19 -20.43
C ARG A 869 -5.92 -38.90 -19.67
N ARG A 870 -5.92 -38.92 -18.34
CA ARG A 870 -6.19 -37.73 -17.51
C ARG A 870 -5.12 -36.65 -17.61
N ARG A 871 -3.84 -37.03 -17.74
CA ARG A 871 -2.75 -36.08 -17.93
C ARG A 871 -2.86 -35.36 -19.27
N ASP A 872 -3.22 -36.09 -20.33
CA ASP A 872 -3.37 -35.53 -21.67
C ASP A 872 -4.63 -34.65 -21.80
N GLU A 873 -5.74 -35.01 -21.13
CA GLU A 873 -6.93 -34.16 -21.00
C GLU A 873 -6.61 -32.85 -20.26
N PHE A 874 -5.84 -32.93 -19.16
CA PHE A 874 -5.44 -31.75 -18.39
C PHE A 874 -4.57 -30.78 -19.22
N LEU A 875 -3.58 -31.29 -19.96
CA LEU A 875 -2.73 -30.45 -20.81
C LEU A 875 -3.50 -29.83 -21.98
N ALA A 876 -4.52 -30.52 -22.51
CA ALA A 876 -5.39 -29.96 -23.54
C ALA A 876 -6.20 -28.78 -23.00
N VAL A 877 -6.84 -28.92 -21.83
CA VAL A 877 -7.61 -27.85 -21.19
C VAL A 877 -6.73 -26.64 -20.89
N VAL A 878 -5.56 -26.83 -20.28
CA VAL A 878 -4.65 -25.72 -19.94
C VAL A 878 -4.19 -24.97 -21.19
N SER A 879 -3.93 -25.65 -22.30
CA SER A 879 -3.57 -24.94 -23.53
C SER A 879 -4.71 -24.12 -24.11
N HIS A 880 -5.96 -24.57 -23.96
CA HIS A 880 -7.12 -23.81 -24.42
C HIS A 880 -7.28 -22.52 -23.60
N GLU A 881 -7.20 -22.66 -22.27
CA GLU A 881 -7.27 -21.55 -21.32
C GLU A 881 -6.14 -20.53 -21.50
N LEU A 882 -4.95 -20.96 -21.95
CA LEU A 882 -3.82 -20.05 -22.21
C LEU A 882 -3.88 -19.38 -23.59
N LYS A 883 -4.50 -20.01 -24.60
CA LYS A 883 -4.64 -19.43 -25.95
C LYS A 883 -5.70 -18.34 -25.99
N HIS A 884 -6.79 -18.49 -25.23
CA HIS A 884 -7.87 -17.51 -25.18
C HIS A 884 -7.42 -16.07 -24.83
N PRO A 885 -6.66 -15.82 -23.75
CA PRO A 885 -6.16 -14.47 -23.47
C PRO A 885 -5.13 -14.00 -24.50
N LEU A 886 -4.33 -14.90 -25.10
CA LEU A 886 -3.39 -14.53 -26.16
C LEU A 886 -4.12 -14.06 -27.43
N ASN A 887 -5.27 -14.64 -27.75
CA ASN A 887 -6.13 -14.15 -28.84
C ASN A 887 -6.59 -12.73 -28.64
N LEU A 888 -7.11 -12.42 -27.44
CA LEU A 888 -7.58 -11.10 -27.07
C LEU A 888 -6.46 -10.07 -27.18
N ILE A 889 -5.29 -10.37 -26.61
CA ILE A 889 -4.12 -9.47 -26.68
C ILE A 889 -3.68 -9.28 -28.14
N SER A 890 -3.72 -10.33 -28.97
CA SER A 890 -3.41 -10.21 -30.39
C SER A 890 -4.41 -9.33 -31.14
N ALA A 891 -5.71 -9.50 -30.89
CA ALA A 891 -6.78 -8.72 -31.51
C ALA A 891 -6.74 -7.25 -31.07
N SER A 892 -6.52 -6.96 -29.79
CA SER A 892 -6.34 -5.61 -29.28
C SER A 892 -5.08 -4.94 -29.81
N ALA A 893 -3.96 -5.68 -29.95
CA ALA A 893 -2.76 -5.16 -30.57
C ALA A 893 -2.98 -4.79 -32.05
N GLU A 894 -3.79 -5.57 -32.78
CA GLU A 894 -4.18 -5.26 -34.17
C GLU A 894 -5.09 -4.02 -34.24
N LEU A 895 -6.04 -3.86 -33.31
CA LEU A 895 -6.86 -2.64 -33.19
C LEU A 895 -5.98 -1.39 -32.98
N ILE A 896 -5.02 -1.47 -32.06
CA ILE A 896 -4.08 -0.38 -31.79
C ILE A 896 -3.26 -0.10 -33.04
N ALA A 897 -2.76 -1.12 -33.75
CA ALA A 897 -1.98 -0.92 -34.98
C ALA A 897 -2.78 -0.25 -36.11
N ARG A 898 -4.10 -0.46 -36.18
CA ARG A 898 -4.97 0.08 -37.24
C ARG A 898 -5.69 1.37 -36.86
N ALA A 899 -5.66 1.79 -35.60
CA ALA A 899 -6.24 3.06 -35.16
C ALA A 899 -5.62 4.26 -35.93
N PRO A 900 -6.42 5.26 -36.35
CA PRO A 900 -5.93 6.40 -37.14
C PRO A 900 -4.78 7.15 -36.46
N ASP A 901 -4.85 7.31 -35.14
CA ASP A 901 -3.87 8.03 -34.33
C ASP A 901 -2.55 7.25 -34.18
N ALA A 902 -2.63 5.92 -34.17
CA ALA A 902 -1.47 5.03 -34.10
C ALA A 902 -0.71 4.95 -35.44
N ARG A 903 -1.40 5.06 -36.57
CA ARG A 903 -0.75 5.15 -37.90
C ARG A 903 0.04 6.45 -38.08
N GLN A 904 -0.37 7.52 -37.42
CA GLN A 904 0.33 8.81 -37.43
C GLN A 904 1.50 8.85 -36.44
N ASN A 905 1.46 8.03 -35.37
CA ASN A 905 2.50 7.95 -34.37
C ASN A 905 3.33 6.65 -34.48
N GLY A 906 4.51 6.76 -35.10
CA GLY A 906 5.44 5.63 -35.29
C GLY A 906 5.94 4.96 -34.00
N ALA A 907 5.77 5.56 -32.81
CA ALA A 907 6.03 4.87 -31.55
C ALA A 907 4.93 3.87 -31.19
N ILE A 908 3.66 4.26 -31.38
CA ILE A 908 2.49 3.41 -31.08
C ILE A 908 2.42 2.24 -32.06
N ALA A 909 2.66 2.48 -33.35
CA ALA A 909 2.75 1.42 -34.36
C ALA A 909 3.88 0.40 -34.07
N ARG A 910 5.02 0.86 -33.53
CA ARG A 910 6.12 -0.04 -33.11
C ARG A 910 5.76 -0.83 -31.86
N ALA A 911 5.10 -0.21 -30.88
CA ALA A 911 4.64 -0.88 -29.66
C ALA A 911 3.62 -1.99 -29.99
N ALA A 912 2.61 -1.68 -30.81
CA ALA A 912 1.60 -2.66 -31.24
C ALA A 912 2.23 -3.84 -31.99
N ASN A 913 3.17 -3.59 -32.91
CA ASN A 913 3.90 -4.65 -33.61
C ASN A 913 4.78 -5.50 -32.68
N THR A 914 5.33 -4.89 -31.63
CA THR A 914 6.13 -5.61 -30.62
C THR A 914 5.25 -6.52 -29.79
N ILE A 915 4.11 -6.03 -29.31
CA ILE A 915 3.11 -6.84 -28.58
C ILE A 915 2.66 -8.02 -29.43
N ARG A 916 2.31 -7.77 -30.70
CA ARG A 916 1.90 -8.82 -31.65
C ARG A 916 2.97 -9.90 -31.82
N ARG A 917 4.24 -9.50 -31.99
CA ARG A 917 5.36 -10.46 -32.12
C ARG A 917 5.56 -11.29 -30.86
N THR A 918 5.45 -10.67 -29.69
CA THR A 918 5.60 -11.35 -28.40
C THR A 918 4.48 -12.35 -28.13
N VAL A 919 3.23 -11.99 -28.44
CA VAL A 919 2.06 -12.86 -28.32
C VAL A 919 2.17 -14.08 -29.24
N MET A 920 2.58 -13.86 -30.49
CA MET A 920 2.80 -14.97 -31.43
C MET A 920 3.94 -15.90 -30.98
N GLY A 921 5.02 -15.34 -30.40
CA GLY A 921 6.09 -16.14 -29.81
C GLY A 921 5.64 -16.98 -28.61
N GLN A 922 4.77 -16.44 -27.75
CA GLN A 922 4.19 -17.14 -26.61
C GLN A 922 3.23 -18.27 -27.07
N ALA A 923 2.40 -18.01 -28.08
CA ALA A 923 1.51 -19.02 -28.65
C ALA A 923 2.31 -20.20 -29.24
N GLN A 924 3.38 -19.91 -29.99
CA GLN A 924 4.25 -20.94 -30.55
C GLN A 924 4.91 -21.81 -29.47
N ILE A 925 5.32 -21.23 -28.35
CA ILE A 925 5.91 -21.96 -27.21
C ILE A 925 4.90 -22.96 -26.61
N ILE A 926 3.64 -22.53 -26.46
CA ILE A 926 2.57 -23.37 -25.94
C ILE A 926 2.31 -24.55 -26.90
N ASP A 927 2.28 -24.27 -28.20
CA ASP A 927 2.13 -25.30 -29.23
C ASP A 927 3.31 -26.29 -29.23
N ASP A 928 4.56 -25.81 -29.14
CA ASP A 928 5.76 -26.66 -29.07
C ASP A 928 5.75 -27.58 -27.84
N LEU A 929 5.24 -27.10 -26.69
CA LEU A 929 5.15 -27.87 -25.44
C LEU A 929 4.07 -28.94 -25.51
N LEU A 930 2.93 -28.64 -26.14
CA LEU A 930 1.89 -29.62 -26.43
C LEU A 930 2.34 -30.67 -27.43
N ASP A 931 3.02 -30.28 -28.51
CA ASP A 931 3.55 -31.19 -29.52
C ASP A 931 4.53 -32.19 -28.89
N MET A 932 5.41 -31.74 -27.99
CA MET A 932 6.32 -32.61 -27.23
C MET A 932 5.58 -33.61 -26.32
N SER A 933 4.51 -33.17 -25.64
CA SER A 933 3.69 -34.06 -24.82
C SER A 933 3.04 -35.16 -25.66
N ARG A 934 2.48 -34.78 -26.82
CA ARG A 934 1.80 -35.68 -27.76
C ARG A 934 2.76 -36.63 -28.48
N LEU A 935 3.99 -36.19 -28.78
CA LEU A 935 5.06 -37.02 -29.32
C LEU A 935 5.43 -38.14 -28.35
N ARG A 936 5.61 -37.83 -27.06
CA ARG A 936 5.95 -38.82 -26.03
C ARG A 936 4.85 -39.86 -25.78
N THR A 937 3.58 -39.49 -25.97
CA THR A 937 2.46 -40.44 -25.85
C THR A 937 2.17 -41.19 -27.14
N GLY A 938 2.94 -40.94 -28.22
CA GLY A 938 2.70 -41.52 -29.53
C GLY A 938 1.42 -41.06 -30.21
N LYS A 939 0.75 -40.01 -29.68
CA LYS A 939 -0.53 -39.48 -30.16
C LYS A 939 -0.36 -38.33 -31.16
N LEU A 940 0.86 -37.96 -31.54
CA LEU A 940 1.10 -36.95 -32.57
C LEU A 940 0.68 -37.52 -33.94
N SER A 941 -0.42 -37.00 -34.49
CA SER A 941 -0.82 -37.27 -35.87
C SER A 941 0.12 -36.55 -36.84
N ILE A 942 0.80 -37.29 -37.71
CA ILE A 942 1.66 -36.73 -38.77
C ILE A 942 1.07 -37.12 -40.11
N THR A 943 0.83 -36.13 -40.95
CA THR A 943 0.23 -36.35 -42.26
C THR A 943 1.29 -36.15 -43.32
N ARG A 944 1.89 -37.27 -43.72
CA ARG A 944 2.98 -37.27 -44.69
C ARG A 944 2.43 -37.07 -46.09
N SER A 945 2.90 -36.04 -46.77
CA SER A 945 2.65 -35.78 -48.18
C SER A 945 3.96 -35.53 -48.92
N ALA A 946 3.92 -35.52 -50.25
CA ALA A 946 5.08 -35.13 -51.04
C ALA A 946 5.31 -33.61 -50.86
N VAL A 947 6.42 -33.25 -50.23
CA VAL A 947 6.80 -31.86 -49.95
C VAL A 947 8.09 -31.55 -50.70
N ASP A 948 8.14 -30.41 -51.41
CA ASP A 948 9.38 -29.89 -51.95
C ASP A 948 10.16 -29.14 -50.87
N LEU A 949 11.17 -29.80 -50.31
CA LEU A 949 12.02 -29.25 -49.27
C LEU A 949 12.79 -28.02 -49.75
N LYS A 950 13.09 -27.91 -51.04
CA LYS A 950 13.77 -26.74 -51.61
C LYS A 950 12.91 -25.49 -51.45
N GLU A 951 11.62 -25.56 -51.81
CA GLU A 951 10.70 -24.42 -51.70
C GLU A 951 10.54 -23.98 -50.25
N VAL A 952 10.45 -24.92 -49.32
CA VAL A 952 10.32 -24.64 -47.89
C VAL A 952 11.56 -23.93 -47.34
N VAL A 953 12.75 -24.46 -47.61
CA VAL A 953 14.02 -23.86 -47.16
C VAL A 953 14.21 -22.48 -47.79
N GLN A 954 13.87 -22.32 -49.08
CA GLN A 954 13.96 -21.04 -49.77
C GLN A 954 13.02 -19.99 -49.17
N ARG A 955 11.75 -20.34 -48.96
CA ARG A 955 10.72 -19.44 -48.40
C ARG A 955 11.13 -18.95 -47.02
N ILE A 956 11.50 -19.86 -46.12
CA ILE A 956 11.90 -19.51 -44.74
C ILE A 956 13.19 -18.70 -44.72
N SER A 957 14.19 -19.08 -45.51
CA SER A 957 15.47 -18.37 -45.56
C SER A 957 15.33 -16.95 -46.09
N HIS A 958 14.43 -16.71 -47.06
CA HIS A 958 14.17 -15.36 -47.58
C HIS A 958 13.55 -14.43 -46.52
N THR A 959 12.65 -14.95 -45.68
CA THR A 959 12.08 -14.19 -44.55
C THR A 959 13.16 -13.74 -43.57
N VAL A 960 14.14 -14.60 -43.30
CA VAL A 960 15.22 -14.32 -42.35
C VAL A 960 16.31 -13.44 -42.95
N GLN A 961 16.49 -13.48 -44.28
CA GLN A 961 17.53 -12.72 -44.97
C GLN A 961 17.38 -11.20 -44.79
N GLU A 962 16.15 -10.67 -44.76
CA GLU A 962 15.91 -9.25 -44.49
C GLU A 962 16.35 -8.84 -43.07
N GLU A 963 16.17 -9.72 -42.09
CA GLU A 963 16.58 -9.49 -40.71
C GLU A 963 18.10 -9.61 -40.55
N ALA A 964 18.72 -10.57 -41.24
CA ALA A 964 20.17 -10.71 -41.30
C ALA A 964 20.86 -9.46 -41.87
N GLN A 965 20.30 -8.87 -42.93
CA GLN A 965 20.80 -7.62 -43.50
C GLN A 965 20.72 -6.46 -42.51
N ARG A 966 19.61 -6.31 -41.76
CA ARG A 966 19.47 -5.28 -40.73
C ARG A 966 20.48 -5.43 -39.59
N ASN A 967 20.86 -6.66 -39.28
CA ASN A 967 21.82 -6.99 -38.23
C ASN A 967 23.28 -7.09 -38.75
N ASN A 968 23.56 -6.69 -40.00
CA ASN A 968 24.86 -6.79 -40.66
C ASN A 968 25.47 -8.21 -40.64
N ILE A 969 24.66 -9.24 -40.87
CA ILE A 969 25.10 -10.64 -40.95
C ILE A 969 25.18 -11.06 -42.43
N ASP A 970 26.30 -11.67 -42.86
CA ASP A 970 26.45 -12.24 -44.21
C ASP A 970 25.68 -13.56 -44.30
N PHE A 971 24.46 -13.51 -44.86
CA PHE A 971 23.59 -14.67 -45.02
C PHE A 971 23.71 -15.28 -46.42
N ARG A 972 24.10 -16.55 -46.49
CA ARG A 972 24.28 -17.31 -47.74
C ARG A 972 23.33 -18.50 -47.81
N LEU A 973 22.60 -18.60 -48.92
CA LEU A 973 21.70 -19.70 -49.20
C LEU A 973 22.22 -20.47 -50.43
N SER A 974 22.44 -21.77 -50.28
CA SER A 974 22.85 -22.68 -51.35
C SER A 974 21.81 -23.79 -51.48
N LEU A 975 21.17 -23.88 -52.64
CA LEU A 975 20.09 -24.83 -52.93
C LEU A 975 20.37 -25.58 -54.24
N PRO A 976 19.91 -26.83 -54.38
CA PRO A 976 20.05 -27.57 -55.63
C PRO A 976 19.11 -27.00 -56.71
N ASP A 977 19.47 -27.19 -57.99
CA ASP A 977 18.66 -26.68 -59.11
C ASP A 977 17.32 -27.42 -59.25
N GLU A 978 17.28 -28.71 -58.91
CA GLU A 978 16.08 -29.55 -59.00
C GLU A 978 15.23 -29.53 -57.70
N PRO A 979 13.90 -29.74 -57.78
CA PRO A 979 13.02 -29.94 -56.63
C PRO A 979 13.45 -31.11 -55.75
N VAL A 980 13.30 -30.96 -54.43
CA VAL A 980 13.72 -31.95 -53.43
C VAL A 980 12.49 -32.54 -52.75
N ALA A 981 11.85 -33.51 -53.40
CA ALA A 981 10.68 -34.17 -52.86
C ALA A 981 11.02 -35.09 -51.67
N ILE A 982 10.37 -34.87 -50.52
CA ILE A 982 10.42 -35.71 -49.32
C ILE A 982 9.00 -36.14 -48.93
N ASN A 983 8.85 -37.29 -48.26
CA ASN A 983 7.54 -37.72 -47.74
C ASN A 983 7.37 -37.23 -46.31
N ALA A 984 6.81 -36.04 -46.14
CA ALA A 984 6.80 -35.38 -44.84
C ALA A 984 5.58 -34.51 -44.62
N ASP A 985 5.35 -34.15 -43.37
CA ASP A 985 4.35 -33.17 -43.00
C ASP A 985 4.92 -31.76 -43.22
N LEU A 986 4.31 -31.01 -44.14
CA LEU A 986 4.79 -29.68 -44.55
C LEU A 986 4.99 -28.74 -43.35
N THR A 987 4.01 -28.68 -42.44
CA THR A 987 4.05 -27.77 -41.29
C THR A 987 5.16 -28.16 -40.32
N ARG A 988 5.40 -29.46 -40.12
CA ARG A 988 6.47 -29.95 -39.24
C ARG A 988 7.85 -29.74 -39.83
N ILE A 989 7.98 -29.85 -41.15
CA ILE A 989 9.23 -29.54 -41.86
C ILE A 989 9.53 -28.04 -41.81
N GLU A 990 8.53 -27.19 -42.02
CA GLU A 990 8.69 -25.74 -41.83
C GLU A 990 9.18 -25.40 -40.43
N GLN A 991 8.61 -26.05 -39.41
CA GLN A 991 9.01 -25.88 -38.01
C GLN A 991 10.47 -26.31 -37.75
N ILE A 992 10.93 -27.41 -38.36
CA ILE A 992 12.33 -27.84 -38.28
C ILE A 992 13.27 -26.79 -38.88
N VAL A 993 12.98 -26.33 -40.11
CA VAL A 993 13.82 -25.37 -40.82
C VAL A 993 13.85 -24.03 -40.07
N TRP A 994 12.69 -23.53 -39.63
CA TRP A 994 12.59 -22.30 -38.87
C TRP A 994 13.40 -22.35 -37.57
N ASN A 995 13.31 -23.44 -36.81
CA ASN A 995 14.03 -23.58 -35.55
C ASN A 995 15.56 -23.59 -35.72
N LEU A 996 16.08 -24.20 -36.79
CA LEU A 996 17.51 -24.19 -37.07
C LEU A 996 18.01 -22.83 -37.53
N VAL A 997 17.31 -22.19 -38.48
CA VAL A 997 17.72 -20.90 -39.05
C VAL A 997 17.57 -19.77 -38.04
N SER A 998 16.50 -19.76 -37.24
CA SER A 998 16.31 -18.76 -36.17
C SER A 998 17.33 -18.91 -35.04
N ASN A 999 17.75 -20.14 -34.71
CA ASN A 999 18.84 -20.36 -33.75
C ASN A 999 20.16 -19.81 -34.29
N ALA A 1000 20.50 -20.08 -35.55
CA ALA A 1000 21.71 -19.52 -36.18
C ALA A 1000 21.71 -17.98 -36.14
N MET A 1001 20.58 -17.34 -36.44
CA MET A 1001 20.40 -15.89 -36.33
C MET A 1001 20.60 -15.36 -34.91
N LYS A 1002 20.09 -16.07 -33.93
CA LYS A 1002 20.14 -15.66 -32.53
C LYS A 1002 21.55 -15.75 -31.94
N PHE A 1003 22.31 -16.75 -32.31
CA PHE A 1003 23.63 -17.02 -31.73
C PHE A 1003 24.80 -16.41 -32.53
N THR A 1004 24.52 -15.82 -33.69
CA THR A 1004 25.50 -15.07 -34.49
C THR A 1004 25.49 -13.58 -34.13
N ASP A 1005 26.67 -12.99 -33.92
CA ASP A 1005 26.81 -11.55 -33.66
C ASP A 1005 26.89 -10.72 -34.95
N ALA A 1006 26.77 -9.39 -34.84
CA ALA A 1006 26.88 -8.48 -35.97
C ALA A 1006 28.23 -8.65 -36.69
N ASN A 1007 28.22 -8.70 -38.02
CA ASN A 1007 29.34 -9.07 -38.92
C ASN A 1007 29.70 -10.57 -38.97
N GLY A 1008 28.93 -11.44 -38.30
CA GLY A 1008 29.05 -12.89 -38.46
C GLY A 1008 28.50 -13.40 -39.81
N LYS A 1009 28.63 -14.71 -40.04
CA LYS A 1009 28.16 -15.37 -41.25
C LYS A 1009 27.22 -16.52 -40.91
N ILE A 1010 26.15 -16.65 -41.69
CA ILE A 1010 25.23 -17.78 -41.63
C ILE A 1010 25.13 -18.38 -43.02
N SER A 1011 25.33 -19.69 -43.13
CA SER A 1011 25.17 -20.44 -44.37
C SER A 1011 24.14 -21.54 -44.20
N VAL A 1012 23.08 -21.48 -45.01
CA VAL A 1012 22.07 -22.53 -45.14
C VAL A 1012 22.31 -23.25 -46.46
N GLU A 1013 22.60 -24.54 -46.37
CA GLU A 1013 22.91 -25.38 -47.53
C GLU A 1013 22.01 -26.61 -47.56
N LEU A 1014 21.35 -26.84 -48.69
CA LEU A 1014 20.61 -28.07 -48.96
C LEU A 1014 21.39 -28.89 -50.00
N THR A 1015 21.87 -30.05 -49.60
CA THR A 1015 22.57 -31.00 -50.48
C THR A 1015 21.79 -32.31 -50.61
N LEU A 1016 22.09 -33.07 -51.66
CA LEU A 1016 21.41 -34.33 -51.98
C LEU A 1016 22.43 -35.47 -51.96
N ASP A 1017 22.08 -36.57 -51.31
CA ASP A 1017 22.75 -37.87 -51.42
C ASP A 1017 21.84 -38.88 -52.14
N GLU A 1018 22.32 -40.09 -52.45
CA GLU A 1018 21.57 -41.10 -53.22
C GLU A 1018 20.23 -41.51 -52.55
N HIS A 1019 20.10 -41.35 -51.23
CA HIS A 1019 18.92 -41.78 -50.46
C HIS A 1019 18.32 -40.72 -49.51
N ALA A 1020 18.98 -39.57 -49.33
CA ALA A 1020 18.55 -38.55 -48.37
C ALA A 1020 18.78 -37.12 -48.85
N ALA A 1021 17.94 -36.20 -48.40
CA ALA A 1021 18.17 -34.77 -48.49
C ALA A 1021 18.83 -34.29 -47.20
N ARG A 1022 19.97 -33.61 -47.32
CA ARG A 1022 20.75 -33.11 -46.19
C ARG A 1022 20.68 -31.58 -46.12
N LEU A 1023 20.03 -31.07 -45.07
CA LEU A 1023 19.99 -29.66 -44.74
C LEU A 1023 21.06 -29.36 -43.68
N SER A 1024 22.02 -28.49 -44.02
CA SER A 1024 23.06 -28.02 -43.12
C SER A 1024 22.90 -26.52 -42.87
N VAL A 1025 22.80 -26.14 -41.60
CA VAL A 1025 22.76 -24.75 -41.16
C VAL A 1025 24.02 -24.49 -40.33
N SER A 1026 24.91 -23.65 -40.84
CA SER A 1026 26.15 -23.28 -40.17
C SER A 1026 26.17 -21.80 -39.82
N ASP A 1027 26.68 -21.50 -38.63
CA ASP A 1027 26.86 -20.15 -38.13
C ASP A 1027 28.28 -19.92 -37.63
N THR A 1028 28.73 -18.67 -37.56
CA THR A 1028 30.02 -18.26 -36.97
C THR A 1028 29.83 -17.63 -35.59
N GLY A 1029 28.82 -18.08 -34.84
CA GLY A 1029 28.43 -17.55 -33.55
C GLY A 1029 29.28 -18.06 -32.38
N ILE A 1030 28.68 -18.08 -31.19
CA ILE A 1030 29.35 -18.40 -29.92
C ILE A 1030 29.92 -19.83 -29.83
N GLY A 1031 29.57 -20.72 -30.75
CA GLY A 1031 29.94 -22.13 -30.72
C GLY A 1031 29.38 -22.89 -29.52
N ILE A 1032 29.65 -24.20 -29.48
CA ILE A 1032 29.14 -25.13 -28.46
C ILE A 1032 30.32 -25.82 -27.77
N ASP A 1033 30.29 -25.86 -26.44
CA ASP A 1033 31.26 -26.61 -25.63
C ASP A 1033 31.20 -28.13 -25.92
N ALA A 1034 32.37 -28.77 -26.00
CA ALA A 1034 32.47 -30.18 -26.36
C ALA A 1034 31.77 -31.13 -25.37
N GLY A 1035 31.71 -30.78 -24.08
CA GLY A 1035 30.97 -31.55 -23.07
C GLY A 1035 29.46 -31.39 -23.18
N MET A 1036 28.99 -30.34 -23.85
CA MET A 1036 27.57 -30.01 -24.01
C MET A 1036 26.98 -30.55 -25.31
N LEU A 1037 27.78 -30.74 -26.36
CA LEU A 1037 27.35 -31.27 -27.67
C LEU A 1037 26.44 -32.52 -27.59
N PRO A 1038 26.71 -33.55 -26.75
CA PRO A 1038 25.84 -34.73 -26.66
C PRO A 1038 24.46 -34.44 -26.05
N GLN A 1039 24.32 -33.29 -25.38
CA GLN A 1039 23.18 -32.97 -24.55
C GLN A 1039 22.33 -31.82 -25.10
N ILE A 1040 22.77 -31.10 -26.14
CA ILE A 1040 22.04 -29.94 -26.70
C ILE A 1040 20.63 -30.27 -27.23
N PHE A 1041 20.37 -31.54 -27.55
CA PHE A 1041 19.06 -32.01 -27.97
C PHE A 1041 18.18 -32.48 -26.81
N ASN A 1042 18.63 -32.36 -25.56
CA ASN A 1042 17.80 -32.62 -24.38
C ASN A 1042 17.01 -31.37 -23.99
N MET A 1043 15.84 -31.59 -23.40
CA MET A 1043 14.90 -30.52 -23.07
C MET A 1043 15.47 -29.56 -22.01
N PHE A 1044 15.16 -28.28 -22.17
CA PHE A 1044 15.52 -27.19 -21.25
C PHE A 1044 17.03 -26.97 -21.09
N GLN A 1045 17.83 -27.51 -22.01
CA GLN A 1045 19.26 -27.39 -21.94
C GLN A 1045 19.73 -26.12 -22.66
N GLN A 1046 20.21 -25.16 -21.88
CA GLN A 1046 20.82 -23.91 -22.38
C GLN A 1046 22.33 -23.90 -22.09
N GLY A 1047 23.10 -23.30 -23.00
CA GLY A 1047 24.54 -23.18 -22.83
C GLY A 1047 24.95 -22.28 -21.67
N ARG A 1048 25.58 -22.85 -20.63
CA ARG A 1048 26.15 -22.12 -19.49
C ARG A 1048 27.40 -21.33 -19.92
N THR A 1049 27.22 -20.14 -20.48
CA THR A 1049 28.29 -19.16 -20.68
C THR A 1049 27.85 -17.77 -20.21
N ASN A 1050 28.68 -17.15 -19.36
CA ASN A 1050 28.43 -15.91 -18.60
C ASN A 1050 28.20 -14.62 -19.42
N THR A 1051 28.12 -14.71 -20.76
CA THR A 1051 27.81 -13.59 -21.67
C THR A 1051 26.51 -13.79 -22.46
N ALA A 1052 25.83 -14.94 -22.30
CA ALA A 1052 24.60 -15.29 -23.02
C ALA A 1052 23.29 -14.90 -22.28
N ALA A 1053 23.37 -14.11 -21.20
CA ALA A 1053 22.19 -13.66 -20.44
C ALA A 1053 21.26 -12.70 -21.22
N LYS A 1054 21.63 -12.27 -22.44
CA LYS A 1054 20.86 -11.31 -23.25
C LYS A 1054 20.01 -11.92 -24.37
N ARG A 1055 20.05 -13.22 -24.64
CA ARG A 1055 19.29 -13.83 -25.77
C ARG A 1055 18.48 -15.05 -25.29
N GLY A 1056 17.34 -14.80 -24.65
CA GLY A 1056 16.46 -15.82 -24.02
C GLY A 1056 15.70 -16.73 -25.00
N GLY A 1057 15.53 -18.00 -24.65
CA GLY A 1057 14.66 -18.97 -25.33
C GLY A 1057 14.61 -20.29 -24.55
N LEU A 1058 13.46 -20.96 -24.47
CA LEU A 1058 13.17 -22.02 -23.49
C LEU A 1058 14.00 -23.32 -23.58
N GLY A 1059 14.84 -23.49 -24.60
CA GLY A 1059 15.67 -24.70 -24.76
C GLY A 1059 14.88 -25.95 -25.17
N ILE A 1060 13.71 -25.77 -25.83
CA ILE A 1060 12.85 -26.87 -26.30
C ILE A 1060 13.03 -27.10 -27.81
N GLY A 1061 13.36 -26.05 -28.58
CA GLY A 1061 13.35 -26.09 -30.05
C GLY A 1061 14.24 -27.16 -30.67
N LEU A 1062 15.47 -27.36 -30.18
CA LEU A 1062 16.36 -28.41 -30.71
C LEU A 1062 15.89 -29.83 -30.35
N SER A 1063 15.33 -30.04 -29.14
CA SER A 1063 14.70 -31.33 -28.79
C SER A 1063 13.54 -31.66 -29.71
N LEU A 1064 12.70 -30.66 -29.99
CA LEU A 1064 11.58 -30.83 -30.91
C LEU A 1064 12.05 -31.14 -32.33
N VAL A 1065 13.11 -30.47 -32.82
CA VAL A 1065 13.74 -30.80 -34.10
C VAL A 1065 14.17 -32.27 -34.14
N LYS A 1066 14.83 -32.77 -33.09
CA LYS A 1066 15.28 -34.17 -33.04
C LYS A 1066 14.12 -35.15 -33.11
N GLU A 1067 13.06 -34.92 -32.34
CA GLU A 1067 11.88 -35.79 -32.34
C GLU A 1067 11.14 -35.71 -33.68
N LEU A 1068 10.87 -34.51 -34.21
CA LEU A 1068 10.18 -34.34 -35.49
C LEU A 1068 10.97 -34.98 -36.64
N VAL A 1069 12.30 -34.82 -36.69
CA VAL A 1069 13.15 -35.47 -37.69
C VAL A 1069 13.09 -36.99 -37.55
N ALA A 1070 13.12 -37.52 -36.32
CA ALA A 1070 13.02 -38.96 -36.06
C ALA A 1070 11.67 -39.53 -36.52
N VAL A 1071 10.54 -38.84 -36.28
CA VAL A 1071 9.24 -39.33 -36.75
C VAL A 1071 9.09 -39.23 -38.27
N HIS A 1072 9.88 -38.40 -38.95
CA HIS A 1072 10.00 -38.39 -40.42
C HIS A 1072 10.99 -39.44 -40.96
N GLY A 1073 11.56 -40.29 -40.10
CA GLY A 1073 12.53 -41.33 -40.48
C GLY A 1073 13.92 -40.77 -40.81
N GLY A 1074 14.21 -39.55 -40.38
CA GLY A 1074 15.48 -38.87 -40.59
C GLY A 1074 16.40 -38.90 -39.36
N ARG A 1075 17.54 -38.21 -39.48
CA ARG A 1075 18.52 -38.04 -38.40
C ARG A 1075 18.96 -36.58 -38.29
N VAL A 1076 19.23 -36.11 -37.07
CA VAL A 1076 19.84 -34.81 -36.83
C VAL A 1076 21.14 -34.98 -36.03
N ASP A 1077 22.17 -34.23 -36.40
CA ASP A 1077 23.45 -34.15 -35.71
C ASP A 1077 23.91 -32.68 -35.62
N ALA A 1078 24.80 -32.40 -34.67
CA ALA A 1078 25.41 -31.08 -34.51
C ALA A 1078 26.91 -31.20 -34.30
N HIS A 1079 27.64 -30.22 -34.84
CA HIS A 1079 29.09 -30.14 -34.76
C HIS A 1079 29.52 -28.70 -34.40
N SER A 1080 30.57 -28.58 -33.60
CA SER A 1080 31.18 -27.31 -33.20
C SER A 1080 32.63 -27.58 -32.81
N ASP A 1081 33.56 -26.78 -33.31
CA ASP A 1081 35.00 -26.88 -33.00
C ASP A 1081 35.36 -26.26 -31.64
N GLY A 1082 34.39 -25.66 -30.95
CA GLY A 1082 34.53 -25.10 -29.61
C GLY A 1082 33.90 -23.71 -29.50
N LEU A 1083 34.03 -23.10 -28.32
CA LEU A 1083 33.47 -21.77 -28.05
C LEU A 1083 34.16 -20.70 -28.93
N GLY A 1084 33.35 -19.86 -29.57
CA GLY A 1084 33.74 -18.76 -30.46
C GLY A 1084 34.05 -19.17 -31.91
N LEU A 1085 33.88 -20.45 -32.26
CA LEU A 1085 34.16 -20.98 -33.59
C LEU A 1085 32.90 -21.32 -34.41
N GLY A 1086 31.72 -20.99 -33.88
CA GLY A 1086 30.43 -21.29 -34.52
C GLY A 1086 29.96 -22.73 -34.35
N ALA A 1087 28.80 -23.03 -34.93
CA ALA A 1087 28.21 -24.37 -34.90
C ALA A 1087 27.59 -24.72 -36.26
N THR A 1088 27.49 -26.02 -36.54
CA THR A 1088 26.84 -26.57 -37.72
C THR A 1088 25.83 -27.63 -37.30
N PHE A 1089 24.57 -27.43 -37.66
CA PHE A 1089 23.49 -28.39 -37.46
C PHE A 1089 23.14 -29.05 -38.79
N THR A 1090 23.07 -30.38 -38.81
CA THR A 1090 22.80 -31.16 -40.02
C THR A 1090 21.59 -32.05 -39.81
N VAL A 1091 20.58 -31.91 -40.67
CA VAL A 1091 19.37 -32.73 -40.71
C VAL A 1091 19.35 -33.54 -42.00
N GLU A 1092 19.17 -34.85 -41.88
CA GLU A 1092 19.04 -35.80 -42.99
C GLU A 1092 17.61 -36.35 -43.03
N LEU A 1093 16.93 -36.20 -44.16
CA LEU A 1093 15.56 -36.68 -44.36
C LEU A 1093 15.48 -37.64 -45.56
N PRO A 1094 14.69 -38.72 -45.49
CA PRO A 1094 14.53 -39.66 -46.62
C PRO A 1094 13.92 -38.95 -47.84
N ARG A 1095 14.61 -39.05 -48.99
CA ARG A 1095 14.17 -38.44 -50.25
C ARG A 1095 13.24 -39.38 -51.01
N ILE A 1096 12.19 -38.83 -51.63
CA ILE A 1096 11.40 -39.53 -52.65
C ILE A 1096 12.07 -39.27 -54.01
N VAL A 1097 12.47 -40.33 -54.69
CA VAL A 1097 12.95 -40.25 -56.07
C VAL A 1097 11.74 -40.28 -57.01
N GLY A 1098 11.40 -39.15 -57.65
CA GLY A 1098 10.52 -39.13 -58.82
C GLY A 1098 9.08 -38.63 -58.66
N ALA A 1099 8.76 -37.71 -57.74
CA ALA A 1099 7.45 -37.04 -57.71
C ALA A 1099 7.60 -35.53 -57.96
N ALA A 1100 7.05 -35.06 -59.09
CA ALA A 1100 6.90 -33.65 -59.39
C ALA A 1100 5.73 -33.08 -58.57
N THR A 1101 5.96 -32.02 -57.83
CA THR A 1101 4.93 -31.27 -57.08
C THR A 1101 4.44 -30.08 -57.92
N ASP A 1102 3.15 -30.08 -58.26
CA ASP A 1102 2.47 -28.97 -58.93
C ASP A 1102 2.43 -27.74 -58.02
N ALA A 1103 3.12 -26.68 -58.43
CA ALA A 1103 3.14 -25.37 -57.78
C ALA A 1103 2.00 -24.49 -58.31
N GLY A 1104 1.24 -23.87 -57.39
CA GLY A 1104 0.16 -22.94 -57.72
C GLY A 1104 -0.04 -21.89 -56.63
N GLY A 1105 0.91 -20.97 -56.49
CA GLY A 1105 0.75 -19.76 -55.67
C GLY A 1105 -0.10 -18.71 -56.39
N ALA A 1106 -1.15 -18.22 -55.75
CA ALA A 1106 -1.87 -17.02 -56.17
C ALA A 1106 -1.88 -16.01 -55.01
N ALA A 1107 -1.22 -14.87 -55.22
CA ALA A 1107 -1.29 -13.70 -54.36
C ALA A 1107 -2.64 -12.99 -54.56
N TYR A 1108 -3.29 -12.56 -53.47
CA TYR A 1108 -4.53 -11.79 -53.50
C TYR A 1108 -4.41 -10.42 -52.81
N PRO A 1109 -5.22 -9.42 -53.22
CA PRO A 1109 -4.99 -8.00 -52.94
C PRO A 1109 -5.64 -7.51 -51.64
N SER A 1110 -5.18 -6.36 -51.16
CA SER A 1110 -5.58 -5.69 -49.93
C SER A 1110 -6.88 -4.87 -50.07
N THR A 1111 -7.97 -5.33 -49.45
CA THR A 1111 -9.24 -4.66 -48.98
C THR A 1111 -10.51 -5.43 -49.41
N PHE A 1112 -11.18 -6.14 -48.48
CA PHE A 1112 -12.11 -7.24 -48.83
C PHE A 1112 -13.55 -7.21 -48.25
N LEU A 1113 -13.92 -6.38 -47.26
CA LEU A 1113 -15.17 -6.62 -46.49
C LEU A 1113 -16.33 -5.63 -46.66
N ASN A 1114 -16.24 -4.60 -47.52
CA ASN A 1114 -17.36 -3.67 -47.76
C ASN A 1114 -18.67 -4.40 -48.13
N GLY A 1115 -19.67 -4.31 -47.24
CA GLY A 1115 -21.03 -4.85 -47.44
C GLY A 1115 -21.22 -6.33 -47.08
N ALA A 1116 -20.33 -6.93 -46.28
CA ALA A 1116 -20.53 -8.28 -45.74
C ALA A 1116 -21.26 -8.22 -44.39
N ASP A 1117 -22.39 -8.93 -44.27
CA ASP A 1117 -23.10 -9.14 -42.99
C ASP A 1117 -22.57 -10.43 -42.34
N ILE A 1118 -21.89 -10.32 -41.20
CA ILE A 1118 -21.23 -11.42 -40.51
C ILE A 1118 -21.93 -11.68 -39.18
N LEU A 1119 -22.29 -12.93 -38.88
CA LEU A 1119 -22.70 -13.36 -37.55
C LEU A 1119 -21.49 -13.96 -36.83
N LEU A 1120 -21.05 -13.31 -35.76
CA LEU A 1120 -19.98 -13.79 -34.89
C LEU A 1120 -20.57 -14.41 -33.63
N VAL A 1121 -20.20 -15.66 -33.36
CA VAL A 1121 -20.69 -16.47 -32.24
C VAL A 1121 -19.50 -16.96 -31.42
N ASP A 1122 -19.35 -16.45 -30.21
CA ASP A 1122 -18.32 -16.87 -29.24
C ASP A 1122 -18.88 -16.55 -27.84
N ASP A 1123 -18.63 -17.42 -26.86
CA ASP A 1123 -19.21 -17.31 -25.52
C ASP A 1123 -18.55 -16.19 -24.69
N ASP A 1124 -17.37 -15.76 -25.09
CA ASP A 1124 -16.69 -14.64 -24.48
C ASP A 1124 -17.12 -13.30 -25.08
N THR A 1125 -17.80 -12.51 -24.26
CA THR A 1125 -18.33 -11.20 -24.64
C THR A 1125 -17.22 -10.23 -25.05
N GLU A 1126 -16.04 -10.28 -24.41
CA GLU A 1126 -14.92 -9.40 -24.74
C GLU A 1126 -14.29 -9.77 -26.10
N THR A 1127 -14.18 -11.06 -26.39
CA THR A 1127 -13.68 -11.56 -27.69
C THR A 1127 -14.61 -11.13 -28.81
N VAL A 1128 -15.93 -11.28 -28.62
CA VAL A 1128 -16.88 -10.92 -29.65
C VAL A 1128 -16.91 -9.40 -29.91
N GLU A 1129 -16.87 -8.56 -28.86
CA GLU A 1129 -16.85 -7.10 -29.02
C GLU A 1129 -15.58 -6.62 -29.74
N THR A 1130 -14.43 -7.21 -29.42
CA THR A 1130 -13.14 -6.85 -30.02
C THR A 1130 -13.08 -7.24 -31.50
N PHE A 1131 -13.50 -8.46 -31.84
CA PHE A 1131 -13.53 -8.92 -33.23
C PHE A 1131 -14.62 -8.22 -34.06
N LYS A 1132 -15.75 -7.87 -33.45
CA LYS A 1132 -16.77 -7.02 -34.08
C LYS A 1132 -16.16 -5.70 -34.54
N LEU A 1133 -15.45 -4.99 -33.65
CA LEU A 1133 -14.83 -3.72 -33.98
C LEU A 1133 -13.78 -3.84 -35.10
N LEU A 1134 -12.95 -4.89 -35.07
CA LEU A 1134 -11.96 -5.17 -36.10
C LEU A 1134 -12.58 -5.40 -37.48
N LEU A 1135 -13.64 -6.21 -37.55
CA LEU A 1135 -14.34 -6.52 -38.80
C LEU A 1135 -15.13 -5.30 -39.33
N GLU A 1136 -15.73 -4.50 -38.44
CA GLU A 1136 -16.39 -3.24 -38.79
C GLU A 1136 -15.40 -2.20 -39.34
N MET A 1137 -14.18 -2.13 -38.80
CA MET A 1137 -13.10 -1.28 -39.32
C MET A 1137 -12.66 -1.66 -40.75
N GLU A 1138 -12.84 -2.92 -41.15
CA GLU A 1138 -12.57 -3.41 -42.51
C GLU A 1138 -13.81 -3.31 -43.44
N GLY A 1139 -14.94 -2.81 -42.94
CA GLY A 1139 -16.14 -2.48 -43.72
C GLY A 1139 -17.28 -3.51 -43.67
N ALA A 1140 -17.22 -4.50 -42.76
CA ALA A 1140 -18.31 -5.45 -42.52
C ALA A 1140 -19.38 -4.88 -41.57
N SER A 1141 -20.58 -5.41 -41.64
CA SER A 1141 -21.66 -5.23 -40.66
C SER A 1141 -21.74 -6.51 -39.82
N VAL A 1142 -21.60 -6.42 -38.50
CA VAL A 1142 -21.38 -7.59 -37.64
C VAL A 1142 -22.47 -7.71 -36.57
N ALA A 1143 -23.22 -8.82 -36.64
CA ALA A 1143 -24.13 -9.27 -35.59
C ALA A 1143 -23.41 -10.24 -34.65
N VAL A 1144 -23.81 -10.25 -33.39
CA VAL A 1144 -23.09 -10.90 -32.28
C VAL A 1144 -24.03 -11.77 -31.47
N ALA A 1145 -23.64 -13.00 -31.20
CA ALA A 1145 -24.31 -13.91 -30.27
C ALA A 1145 -23.31 -14.52 -29.28
N THR A 1146 -23.71 -14.70 -28.02
CA THR A 1146 -22.85 -15.23 -26.95
C THR A 1146 -23.11 -16.71 -26.65
N ASN A 1147 -23.95 -17.38 -27.43
CA ASN A 1147 -24.16 -18.82 -27.38
C ASN A 1147 -24.87 -19.31 -28.65
N GLY A 1148 -24.83 -20.63 -28.89
CA GLY A 1148 -25.43 -21.26 -30.07
C GLY A 1148 -26.96 -21.12 -30.16
N GLU A 1149 -27.68 -21.05 -29.04
CA GLU A 1149 -29.15 -20.90 -29.03
C GLU A 1149 -29.56 -19.50 -29.49
N GLN A 1150 -28.94 -18.47 -28.93
CA GLN A 1150 -29.13 -17.08 -29.31
C GLN A 1150 -28.76 -16.85 -30.79
N ALA A 1151 -27.68 -17.49 -31.25
CA ALA A 1151 -27.29 -17.44 -32.66
C ALA A 1151 -28.38 -18.03 -33.57
N LEU A 1152 -29.00 -19.15 -33.20
CA LEU A 1152 -30.13 -19.72 -33.96
C LEU A 1152 -31.35 -18.80 -33.99
N GLU A 1153 -31.69 -18.14 -32.88
CA GLU A 1153 -32.80 -17.17 -32.83
C GLU A 1153 -32.53 -15.94 -33.73
N MET A 1154 -31.27 -15.48 -33.79
CA MET A 1154 -30.88 -14.37 -34.66
C MET A 1154 -30.94 -14.74 -36.15
N LEU A 1155 -30.57 -15.99 -36.49
CA LEU A 1155 -30.67 -16.51 -37.85
C LEU A 1155 -32.12 -16.59 -38.37
N ASP A 1156 -33.10 -16.76 -37.47
CA ASP A 1156 -34.53 -16.74 -37.82
C ASP A 1156 -35.07 -15.33 -38.14
N SER A 1157 -34.37 -14.30 -37.67
CA SER A 1157 -34.77 -12.89 -37.85
C SER A 1157 -34.07 -12.24 -39.04
N THR A 1158 -32.75 -12.45 -39.17
CA THR A 1158 -31.92 -11.82 -40.22
C THR A 1158 -30.78 -12.76 -40.64
N PRO A 1159 -30.82 -13.39 -41.83
CA PRO A 1159 -29.78 -14.32 -42.26
C PRO A 1159 -28.49 -13.58 -42.66
N PRO A 1160 -27.32 -13.90 -42.07
CA PRO A 1160 -26.04 -13.30 -42.39
C PRO A 1160 -25.46 -13.88 -43.69
N SER A 1161 -24.50 -13.17 -44.27
CA SER A 1161 -23.71 -13.64 -45.43
C SER A 1161 -22.60 -14.62 -45.04
N LEU A 1162 -22.15 -14.59 -43.79
CA LEU A 1162 -21.09 -15.44 -43.25
C LEU A 1162 -21.29 -15.67 -41.74
N ILE A 1163 -20.99 -16.87 -41.26
CA ILE A 1163 -20.96 -17.22 -39.83
C ILE A 1163 -19.51 -17.45 -39.41
N LEU A 1164 -19.09 -16.82 -38.32
CA LEU A 1164 -17.86 -17.11 -37.60
C LEU A 1164 -18.28 -17.67 -36.23
N SER A 1165 -17.90 -18.92 -35.92
CA SER A 1165 -18.33 -19.57 -34.67
C SER A 1165 -17.14 -20.18 -33.94
N ASP A 1166 -17.06 -19.98 -32.63
CA ASP A 1166 -16.22 -20.81 -31.78
C ASP A 1166 -16.78 -22.25 -31.69
N LEU A 1167 -15.89 -23.23 -31.52
CA LEU A 1167 -16.26 -24.63 -31.34
C LEU A 1167 -16.51 -24.97 -29.86
N GLY A 1168 -15.81 -24.31 -28.95
CA GLY A 1168 -15.76 -24.63 -27.51
C GLY A 1168 -16.87 -24.02 -26.65
N MET A 1169 -18.03 -23.69 -27.22
CA MET A 1169 -19.08 -22.95 -26.50
C MET A 1169 -19.83 -23.83 -25.46
N PRO A 1170 -20.14 -23.31 -24.26
CA PRO A 1170 -20.91 -24.00 -23.24
C PRO A 1170 -22.40 -24.11 -23.63
N GLY A 1171 -23.03 -25.23 -23.24
CA GLY A 1171 -24.41 -25.54 -23.58
C GLY A 1171 -24.49 -26.20 -24.96
N MET A 1172 -24.74 -25.41 -26.01
CA MET A 1172 -24.74 -25.88 -27.40
C MET A 1172 -23.36 -25.66 -28.01
N SER A 1173 -22.68 -26.77 -28.32
CA SER A 1173 -21.35 -26.71 -28.95
C SER A 1173 -21.40 -26.11 -30.35
N GLY A 1174 -20.28 -25.58 -30.85
CA GLY A 1174 -20.21 -25.05 -32.22
C GLY A 1174 -20.52 -26.10 -33.29
N PHE A 1175 -20.23 -27.38 -33.01
CA PHE A 1175 -20.61 -28.51 -33.86
C PHE A 1175 -22.13 -28.71 -33.91
N GLU A 1176 -22.81 -28.73 -32.77
CA GLU A 1176 -24.27 -28.86 -32.71
C GLU A 1176 -24.97 -27.65 -33.32
N PHE A 1177 -24.42 -26.46 -33.14
CA PHE A 1177 -24.91 -25.24 -33.75
C PHE A 1177 -24.85 -25.31 -35.28
N ILE A 1178 -23.69 -25.63 -35.86
CA ILE A 1178 -23.58 -25.69 -37.33
C ILE A 1178 -24.43 -26.81 -37.92
N GLU A 1179 -24.53 -27.96 -37.24
CA GLU A 1179 -25.42 -29.05 -37.66
C GLU A 1179 -26.89 -28.58 -37.68
N ALA A 1180 -27.32 -27.84 -36.66
CA ALA A 1180 -28.66 -27.26 -36.58
C ALA A 1180 -28.91 -26.25 -37.71
N VAL A 1181 -27.92 -25.43 -38.07
CA VAL A 1181 -27.97 -24.52 -39.22
C VAL A 1181 -28.08 -25.28 -40.53
N ARG A 1182 -27.29 -26.36 -40.73
CA ARG A 1182 -27.30 -27.16 -41.96
C ARG A 1182 -28.57 -27.99 -42.15
N ARG A 1183 -29.27 -28.35 -41.07
CA ARG A 1183 -30.59 -29.01 -41.13
C ARG A 1183 -31.70 -28.09 -41.65
N ARG A 1184 -31.49 -26.76 -41.69
CA ARG A 1184 -32.44 -25.77 -42.23
C ARG A 1184 -32.12 -25.49 -43.72
N PRO A 1185 -32.96 -25.90 -44.68
CA PRO A 1185 -32.66 -25.79 -46.12
C PRO A 1185 -32.40 -24.36 -46.58
N GLU A 1186 -33.07 -23.39 -45.94
CA GLU A 1186 -32.95 -21.96 -46.23
C GLU A 1186 -31.65 -21.32 -45.73
N LEU A 1187 -30.92 -21.95 -44.79
CA LEU A 1187 -29.64 -21.45 -44.25
C LEU A 1187 -28.43 -22.30 -44.66
N ALA A 1188 -28.66 -23.46 -45.30
CA ALA A 1188 -27.62 -24.40 -45.71
C ALA A 1188 -26.56 -23.81 -46.67
N HIS A 1189 -26.90 -22.73 -47.38
CA HIS A 1189 -26.01 -22.05 -48.33
C HIS A 1189 -25.07 -21.02 -47.69
N ILE A 1190 -25.31 -20.65 -46.42
CA ILE A 1190 -24.51 -19.63 -45.71
C ILE A 1190 -23.13 -20.21 -45.38
N LYS A 1191 -22.06 -19.47 -45.70
CA LYS A 1191 -20.69 -19.90 -45.43
C LYS A 1191 -20.38 -19.81 -43.94
N ALA A 1192 -19.70 -20.81 -43.39
CA ALA A 1192 -19.34 -20.84 -41.97
C ALA A 1192 -17.86 -21.14 -41.77
N VAL A 1193 -17.21 -20.41 -40.86
CA VAL A 1193 -15.81 -20.64 -40.46
C VAL A 1193 -15.78 -20.99 -38.97
N ALA A 1194 -15.19 -22.14 -38.66
CA ALA A 1194 -14.92 -22.56 -37.29
C ALA A 1194 -13.67 -21.86 -36.76
N LEU A 1195 -13.75 -21.32 -35.55
CA LEU A 1195 -12.62 -20.82 -34.76
C LEU A 1195 -12.37 -21.82 -33.63
N SER A 1196 -11.13 -22.21 -33.37
CA SER A 1196 -10.85 -23.18 -32.30
C SER A 1196 -9.48 -23.00 -31.64
N GLY A 1197 -9.38 -23.36 -30.35
CA GLY A 1197 -8.11 -23.41 -29.62
C GLY A 1197 -7.16 -24.54 -30.04
N PHE A 1198 -7.66 -25.53 -30.79
CA PHE A 1198 -6.93 -26.75 -31.14
C PHE A 1198 -6.76 -26.90 -32.66
N GLY A 1199 -5.52 -27.05 -33.10
CA GLY A 1199 -5.18 -27.19 -34.52
C GLY A 1199 -4.95 -28.62 -34.99
N ARG A 1200 -5.66 -29.63 -34.46
CA ARG A 1200 -5.47 -31.01 -34.96
C ARG A 1200 -6.12 -31.12 -36.34
N GLN A 1201 -5.52 -31.89 -37.25
CA GLN A 1201 -6.18 -32.20 -38.52
C GLN A 1201 -7.51 -32.95 -38.33
N GLY A 1202 -7.64 -33.79 -37.28
CA GLY A 1202 -8.92 -34.38 -36.90
C GLY A 1202 -9.98 -33.34 -36.56
N ASP A 1203 -9.63 -32.30 -35.81
CA ASP A 1203 -10.58 -31.22 -35.45
C ASP A 1203 -10.99 -30.40 -36.69
N VAL A 1204 -10.08 -30.23 -37.66
CA VAL A 1204 -10.38 -29.60 -38.96
C VAL A 1204 -11.31 -30.48 -39.80
N GLU A 1205 -11.04 -31.77 -39.89
CA GLU A 1205 -11.88 -32.74 -40.60
C GLU A 1205 -13.25 -32.87 -39.95
N ASP A 1206 -13.32 -32.94 -38.62
CA ASP A 1206 -14.55 -33.00 -37.83
C ASP A 1206 -15.38 -31.72 -38.01
N ALA A 1207 -14.75 -30.54 -38.04
CA ALA A 1207 -15.44 -29.28 -38.31
C ALA A 1207 -16.01 -29.22 -39.74
N LEU A 1208 -15.23 -29.66 -40.74
CA LEU A 1208 -15.71 -29.75 -42.12
C LEU A 1208 -16.82 -30.81 -42.26
N HIS A 1209 -16.74 -31.93 -41.55
CA HIS A 1209 -17.77 -32.98 -41.52
C HIS A 1209 -19.07 -32.53 -40.84
N ALA A 1210 -18.98 -31.75 -39.75
CA ALA A 1210 -20.14 -31.18 -39.07
C ALA A 1210 -20.85 -30.11 -39.91
N GLY A 1211 -20.15 -29.50 -40.88
CA GLY A 1211 -20.73 -28.63 -41.89
C GLY A 1211 -20.14 -27.22 -41.98
N PHE A 1212 -18.99 -26.96 -41.34
CA PHE A 1212 -18.23 -25.74 -41.58
C PHE A 1212 -17.55 -25.75 -42.97
N ASP A 1213 -17.34 -24.59 -43.58
CA ASP A 1213 -16.68 -24.44 -44.88
C ASP A 1213 -15.17 -24.19 -44.76
N ALA A 1214 -14.72 -23.68 -43.60
CA ALA A 1214 -13.30 -23.50 -43.28
C ALA A 1214 -13.06 -23.54 -41.77
N HIS A 1215 -11.80 -23.68 -41.37
CA HIS A 1215 -11.37 -23.74 -39.98
C HIS A 1215 -10.14 -22.84 -39.77
N LEU A 1216 -10.09 -22.12 -38.66
CA LEU A 1216 -8.97 -21.27 -38.23
C LEU A 1216 -8.64 -21.51 -36.75
N THR A 1217 -7.34 -21.58 -36.46
CA THR A 1217 -6.83 -21.78 -35.10
C THR A 1217 -6.62 -20.45 -34.37
N LYS A 1218 -7.04 -20.41 -33.12
CA LYS A 1218 -6.79 -19.36 -32.13
C LYS A 1218 -5.28 -19.41 -31.71
N PRO A 1219 -4.49 -18.31 -31.76
CA PRO A 1219 -4.85 -16.94 -32.12
C PRO A 1219 -5.09 -16.68 -33.60
N VAL A 1220 -6.29 -16.15 -33.87
CA VAL A 1220 -6.77 -15.85 -35.22
C VAL A 1220 -6.16 -14.54 -35.68
N MET A 1221 -5.25 -14.63 -36.65
CA MET A 1221 -4.69 -13.45 -37.30
C MET A 1221 -5.71 -12.85 -38.27
N LEU A 1222 -5.92 -11.54 -38.20
CA LEU A 1222 -6.90 -10.85 -39.05
C LEU A 1222 -6.62 -11.08 -40.55
N ASP A 1223 -5.36 -11.02 -40.99
CA ASP A 1223 -5.02 -11.27 -42.40
C ASP A 1223 -5.34 -12.72 -42.85
N ALA A 1224 -5.18 -13.70 -41.95
CA ALA A 1224 -5.53 -15.10 -42.20
C ALA A 1224 -7.06 -15.30 -42.23
N LEU A 1225 -7.79 -14.58 -41.38
CA LEU A 1225 -9.25 -14.54 -41.39
C LEU A 1225 -9.77 -13.89 -42.68
N LEU A 1226 -9.27 -12.71 -43.04
CA LEU A 1226 -9.65 -11.98 -44.25
C LEU A 1226 -9.35 -12.78 -45.53
N SER A 1227 -8.18 -13.42 -45.62
CA SER A 1227 -7.84 -14.27 -46.77
C SER A 1227 -8.70 -15.53 -46.85
N THR A 1228 -9.08 -16.11 -45.72
CA THR A 1228 -10.01 -17.25 -45.68
C THR A 1228 -11.41 -16.85 -46.11
N ILE A 1229 -11.90 -15.70 -45.62
CA ILE A 1229 -13.19 -15.14 -46.03
C ILE A 1229 -13.19 -14.79 -47.52
N ALA A 1230 -12.12 -14.18 -48.02
CA ALA A 1230 -11.93 -13.87 -49.43
C ALA A 1230 -11.99 -15.13 -50.31
N ARG A 1231 -11.31 -16.21 -49.90
CA ARG A 1231 -11.32 -17.50 -50.59
C ARG A 1231 -12.70 -18.16 -50.59
N LEU A 1232 -13.44 -18.03 -49.49
CA LEU A 1232 -14.80 -18.59 -49.36
C LEU A 1232 -15.85 -17.79 -50.13
N ARG A 1233 -15.64 -16.48 -50.35
CA ARG A 1233 -16.51 -15.64 -51.19
C ARG A 1233 -16.22 -15.79 -52.69
N ALA A 1234 -15.01 -16.22 -53.06
CA ALA A 1234 -14.60 -16.43 -54.45
C ALA A 1234 -15.00 -17.82 -55.01
N ARG A 1235 -15.44 -18.74 -54.14
CA ARG A 1235 -15.97 -20.07 -54.46
C ARG A 1235 -17.48 -20.08 -54.31
#